data_AF-A0A9W9PCN0-F1
#
_entry.id   AF-A0A9W9PCN0-F1
#
_cell.length_a   1.000
_cell.length_b   1.000
_cell.length_c   1.000
_cell.angle_alpha   90.00
_cell.angle_beta   90.00
_cell.angle_gamma   90.00
#
_symmetry.space_group_name_H-M   'P 1'
#
loop_
_entity.id
_entity.type
_entity.pdbx_description
1 polymer ?
#
loop_
_entity_poly.entity_id
_entity_poly.type
_entity_poly.pdbx_seq_one_letter_code
_entity_poly.pdbx_strand_id
1 'polypeptide(L)'
;MARSSRTKSGGARRGDYESLDNEIPVDEHTHTREAENQLSSDRFASRGKADDVDLLSSSDEFTENEADVKLLPLKEDTRRGPSSARSKRRVVIETPSASSSSLLPEGGELGDRGTDEVAVPKEQRDVGKRIENFLETERKNVLADSFRTDIEDANTDFILSDDEDEYGVPVKPREIRDESRLLRLKNAIFGKRTWWHIGFFFGAAIFLIFFALKGLAWIRGDKGAGQEYRPVSWYPAPLGGTSSSWSESYRKAHDMVDQMNLVEKVGITTGTGWQMGLCVGNTEGVDSVGFPSLCLQDGPLGLRFADNITAFPAGITTGATWNRDLMRARGTSLGREARAKGVNVILGPSMGAMGLMPAGGRNWESFGSDPVLQAVAAAETIQGIQRIGVMATAKHFVLNEQEHFRQPNEWDNEYAISSNIGDRALHEVFVWPFAESVRADVASVMCAYQMVNNSYSCENSKLINGILKDELGFQGFVQSDWLAQRSGVQSALSGLDMSMPGDGLKWADGEALWGPQLTAAALNTSVPMERLNDMVTRIVAAWFHFRQDTWEERGPNFSSWTNEKMGKLHPGSPDDDSQEEVNKFVNAQVSPGSKLHSTIARQVAAEGTVLLKNVNNTLPLSRSASRLKGKYRVGVYGEDAGPGKGPNFCADRGCNQGTLASGWGSGTVEFPYLVSPWEALESAWSNETVDVRSYLTNDIAYEDLVEQDLCLVFANSDGGEGFIHSDGINGDRNDLFLQRNGTNLVEGVARQCGDGRGRTVVVVHSVGPVVLDPWIDLPGVHAVLYANLPGQESGNALIDVLFGDVDASGRLPYTIGRSLEDYGPSAQVLYETDDAVPQANLDEGLYIDYRHFDRHNITPRYEFGFGLSYTTFDLSDLNIHPLQEKSRLPHPSQKSDIEPPTYDDRHDIPEDCLMPKDFKPLSKYIYPYLLTTDGTEKGKYPYPEGYDKKQKPSEAGGGPGGNPSLWEAMLEVSVKITNTGPRAGKEVIQLYVSFPERVVEHRGMSLKQEEIDFPVRVLRNFDKISLEAGESKTVNMTLSRKDLSYWSVRAQNWVLPTEGTFKIWAGRSSRDLPLMVEY
;
A
#
# COMPACT_ATOMS: atom_id res chain seq x y z
N MET A 1 -15.73 -48.78 17.01
CA MET A 1 -15.15 -50.07 17.51
C MET A 1 -15.03 -51.01 16.31
N ALA A 2 -14.04 -51.90 16.17
CA ALA A 2 -12.93 -52.27 17.06
C ALA A 2 -11.60 -52.43 16.29
N ARG A 3 -10.47 -52.49 17.01
CA ARG A 3 -9.10 -52.74 16.51
C ARG A 3 -8.72 -54.23 16.68
N SER A 4 -7.63 -54.72 16.05
CA SER A 4 -6.40 -55.22 16.74
C SER A 4 -5.42 -55.98 15.80
N SER A 5 -4.20 -56.25 16.32
CA SER A 5 -3.01 -56.95 15.75
C SER A 5 -2.05 -56.06 14.92
N ARG A 6 -0.73 -55.92 15.15
CA ARG A 6 0.27 -56.46 16.15
C ARG A 6 0.51 -57.99 16.09
N THR A 7 1.75 -58.54 16.04
CA THR A 7 3.12 -57.95 16.12
C THR A 7 4.24 -58.90 15.63
N LYS A 8 5.32 -58.31 15.06
CA LYS A 8 6.77 -58.63 15.16
C LYS A 8 7.34 -60.08 15.20
N SER A 9 8.15 -60.37 14.17
CA SER A 9 9.57 -60.84 14.19
C SER A 9 10.06 -62.21 14.72
N GLY A 10 10.86 -62.91 13.88
CA GLY A 10 12.22 -63.37 14.24
C GLY A 10 12.56 -64.87 14.19
N GLY A 11 13.69 -65.24 13.55
CA GLY A 11 14.33 -66.58 13.66
C GLY A 11 15.00 -67.08 12.36
N ALA A 12 16.24 -67.58 12.42
CA ALA A 12 17.04 -67.99 11.24
C ALA A 12 17.89 -69.26 11.47
N ARG A 13 18.31 -69.97 10.39
CA ARG A 13 19.69 -70.51 10.10
C ARG A 13 19.75 -71.73 9.14
N ARG A 14 20.71 -71.71 8.18
CA ARG A 14 21.49 -72.81 7.51
C ARG A 14 20.70 -73.91 6.74
N GLY A 15 21.21 -74.59 5.69
CA GLY A 15 22.51 -74.58 4.96
C GLY A 15 22.71 -75.91 4.17
N ASP A 16 23.55 -76.11 3.14
CA ASP A 16 24.43 -75.21 2.35
C ASP A 16 24.35 -75.54 0.81
N TYR A 17 25.22 -76.16 -0.04
CA TYR A 17 26.61 -76.68 -0.04
C TYR A 17 27.05 -77.07 -1.53
N GLU A 18 28.20 -76.59 -2.09
CA GLU A 18 29.01 -77.02 -3.31
C GLU A 18 28.39 -77.25 -4.74
N SER A 19 29.07 -77.11 -5.92
CA SER A 19 30.36 -76.46 -6.36
C SER A 19 30.61 -76.46 -7.92
N LEU A 20 31.66 -75.72 -8.38
CA LEU A 20 32.39 -75.73 -9.70
C LEU A 20 31.67 -75.22 -10.99
N ASP A 21 32.26 -74.51 -11.97
CA ASP A 21 33.58 -73.85 -12.20
C ASP A 21 33.37 -72.70 -13.25
N ASN A 22 33.93 -71.46 -13.13
CA ASN A 22 35.26 -70.91 -13.52
C ASN A 22 35.55 -70.85 -15.05
N GLU A 23 36.23 -69.87 -15.68
CA GLU A 23 37.19 -68.76 -15.35
C GLU A 23 36.91 -67.50 -16.26
N ILE A 24 37.51 -66.28 -16.26
CA ILE A 24 38.27 -65.36 -15.34
C ILE A 24 38.24 -63.90 -15.94
N PRO A 25 38.40 -62.78 -15.17
CA PRO A 25 38.32 -61.38 -15.65
C PRO A 25 39.56 -60.47 -15.33
N VAL A 26 39.43 -59.14 -15.47
CA VAL A 26 40.28 -58.05 -14.91
C VAL A 26 39.50 -56.70 -14.95
N ASP A 27 39.67 -55.68 -14.08
CA ASP A 27 40.48 -55.51 -12.84
C ASP A 27 39.91 -54.37 -11.93
N GLU A 28 40.32 -54.25 -10.65
CA GLU A 28 39.97 -53.10 -9.75
C GLU A 28 41.03 -52.81 -8.62
N HIS A 29 40.82 -51.77 -7.81
CA HIS A 29 41.78 -51.13 -6.86
C HIS A 29 42.13 -51.90 -5.56
N THR A 30 43.27 -51.58 -4.89
CA THR A 30 43.36 -50.83 -3.56
C THR A 30 44.72 -50.92 -2.79
N HIS A 31 44.88 -50.06 -1.74
CA HIS A 31 45.62 -50.25 -0.46
C HIS A 31 46.97 -49.55 -0.06
N THR A 32 46.84 -48.36 0.54
CA THR A 32 47.28 -47.89 1.91
C THR A 32 48.62 -48.22 2.63
N ARG A 33 49.26 -47.12 3.16
CA ARG A 33 49.81 -46.86 4.54
C ARG A 33 51.30 -47.06 4.96
N GLU A 34 51.89 -45.97 5.52
CA GLU A 34 52.72 -45.78 6.77
C GLU A 34 54.02 -46.61 7.02
N ALA A 35 55.11 -46.14 7.67
CA ALA A 35 55.61 -44.81 8.09
C ALA A 35 57.12 -44.86 8.59
N GLU A 36 57.76 -43.69 8.82
CA GLU A 36 59.04 -43.44 9.56
C GLU A 36 60.38 -43.95 8.94
N ASN A 37 61.59 -43.37 9.11
CA ASN A 37 62.17 -42.12 9.69
C ASN A 37 63.57 -41.86 9.01
N GLN A 38 64.56 -40.98 9.33
CA GLN A 38 64.89 -39.98 10.38
C GLN A 38 66.02 -39.01 9.88
N LEU A 39 66.24 -37.85 10.55
CA LEU A 39 67.45 -36.94 10.52
C LEU A 39 67.81 -36.23 9.17
N SER A 40 68.33 -34.99 9.08
CA SER A 40 68.60 -33.81 9.97
C SER A 40 69.34 -32.73 9.13
N SER A 41 69.40 -31.41 9.36
CA SER A 41 68.74 -30.34 10.16
C SER A 41 69.13 -28.98 9.45
N ASP A 42 69.23 -27.72 9.91
CA ASP A 42 69.07 -26.86 11.12
C ASP A 42 69.24 -25.38 10.63
N ARG A 43 68.88 -24.23 11.26
CA ARG A 43 68.03 -23.80 12.41
C ARG A 43 67.79 -22.26 12.28
N PHE A 44 67.11 -21.63 13.25
CA PHE A 44 66.76 -20.18 13.42
C PHE A 44 65.62 -19.67 12.49
N ALA A 45 64.44 -19.16 12.93
CA ALA A 45 63.97 -18.35 14.09
C ALA A 45 64.04 -16.81 13.86
N SER A 46 63.07 -15.96 14.27
CA SER A 46 61.98 -16.13 15.27
C SER A 46 60.80 -15.14 15.16
N ARG A 47 59.62 -15.53 15.71
CA ARG A 47 58.56 -14.70 16.36
C ARG A 47 57.80 -13.57 15.61
N GLY A 48 56.46 -13.72 15.57
CA GLY A 48 55.54 -12.77 16.24
C GLY A 48 54.45 -12.08 15.39
N LYS A 49 53.19 -12.12 15.92
CA LYS A 49 51.98 -11.28 15.63
C LYS A 49 51.59 -11.00 14.15
N ALA A 50 50.41 -11.36 13.65
CA ALA A 50 49.03 -10.98 14.04
C ALA A 50 48.53 -9.70 13.33
N ASP A 51 47.20 -9.64 13.17
CA ASP A 51 46.38 -8.59 12.54
C ASP A 51 46.28 -8.64 10.99
N ASP A 52 45.22 -8.01 10.47
CA ASP A 52 44.74 -7.84 9.09
C ASP A 52 44.39 -9.09 8.22
N VAL A 53 43.10 -9.16 7.84
CA VAL A 53 42.57 -9.94 6.71
C VAL A 53 41.68 -9.01 5.89
N ASP A 54 42.20 -8.52 4.76
CA ASP A 54 41.42 -7.71 3.82
C ASP A 54 40.26 -8.53 3.22
N LEU A 55 39.02 -8.03 3.38
CA LEU A 55 37.91 -8.45 2.53
C LEU A 55 38.01 -7.70 1.20
N LEU A 56 38.75 -8.31 0.26
CA LEU A 56 38.89 -7.83 -1.11
C LEU A 56 37.52 -7.65 -1.78
N SER A 57 37.27 -6.44 -2.27
CA SER A 57 36.16 -6.15 -3.18
C SER A 57 36.40 -6.82 -4.53
N SER A 58 35.61 -7.86 -4.85
CA SER A 58 35.56 -8.36 -6.22
C SER A 58 34.57 -7.53 -7.04
N SER A 59 35.13 -6.71 -7.95
CA SER A 59 34.37 -6.10 -9.03
C SER A 59 34.11 -7.15 -10.11
N ASP A 60 33.18 -8.07 -9.85
CA ASP A 60 32.81 -9.10 -10.81
C ASP A 60 31.80 -8.54 -11.83
N GLU A 61 32.22 -8.44 -13.09
CA GLU A 61 31.33 -8.28 -14.23
C GLU A 61 30.47 -9.54 -14.36
N PHE A 62 29.33 -9.58 -13.68
CA PHE A 62 28.34 -10.64 -13.86
C PHE A 62 27.75 -10.59 -15.26
N THR A 63 28.36 -11.38 -16.15
CA THR A 63 27.86 -11.69 -17.49
C THR A 63 26.39 -12.10 -17.42
N GLU A 64 25.59 -11.62 -18.37
CA GLU A 64 24.16 -11.94 -18.49
C GLU A 64 23.95 -13.46 -18.69
N ASN A 65 23.75 -14.20 -17.59
CA ASN A 65 23.18 -15.54 -17.65
C ASN A 65 21.69 -15.40 -17.92
N GLU A 66 21.33 -15.40 -19.21
CA GLU A 66 19.96 -15.43 -19.67
C GLU A 66 19.20 -16.61 -19.05
N ALA A 67 18.11 -16.33 -18.34
CA ALA A 67 17.12 -17.35 -18.02
C ALA A 67 16.41 -17.75 -19.33
N ASP A 68 16.90 -18.81 -19.98
CA ASP A 68 16.42 -19.33 -21.27
C ASP A 68 15.00 -19.95 -21.16
N VAL A 69 14.01 -19.07 -20.94
CA VAL A 69 12.60 -19.40 -21.00
C VAL A 69 12.27 -19.69 -22.47
N LYS A 70 12.12 -20.97 -22.80
CA LYS A 70 11.81 -21.46 -24.15
C LYS A 70 10.46 -20.95 -24.66
N LEU A 71 10.48 -19.77 -25.26
CA LEU A 71 9.39 -19.24 -26.07
C LEU A 71 9.16 -20.15 -27.28
N LEU A 72 7.91 -20.57 -27.48
CA LEU A 72 7.52 -21.25 -28.73
C LEU A 72 7.64 -20.26 -29.89
N PRO A 73 8.37 -20.58 -30.98
CA PRO A 73 8.65 -19.62 -32.03
C PRO A 73 7.40 -19.29 -32.86
N LEU A 74 7.08 -18.00 -32.93
CA LEU A 74 6.09 -17.46 -33.86
C LEU A 74 6.49 -17.79 -35.30
N LYS A 75 5.56 -18.33 -36.09
CA LYS A 75 5.79 -18.63 -37.51
C LYS A 75 5.60 -17.39 -38.37
N GLU A 76 6.70 -16.83 -38.86
CA GLU A 76 6.66 -16.02 -40.09
C GLU A 76 6.40 -16.92 -41.30
N ASP A 77 5.21 -16.83 -41.92
CA ASP A 77 4.93 -17.57 -43.17
C ASP A 77 5.43 -16.78 -44.40
N THR A 78 6.72 -16.96 -44.72
CA THR A 78 7.34 -16.33 -45.90
C THR A 78 7.31 -17.25 -47.13
N ARG A 79 6.42 -16.97 -48.09
CA ARG A 79 6.48 -17.55 -49.45
C ARG A 79 6.56 -16.49 -50.54
N ARG A 80 7.70 -16.52 -51.25
CA ARG A 80 8.02 -15.74 -52.47
C ARG A 80 7.21 -16.30 -53.66
N GLY A 81 6.94 -15.57 -54.75
CA GLY A 81 7.40 -14.23 -55.11
C GLY A 81 6.76 -13.66 -56.40
N PRO A 82 7.52 -13.33 -57.46
CA PRO A 82 7.53 -11.93 -57.92
C PRO A 82 6.96 -11.66 -59.33
N SER A 83 6.51 -10.42 -59.55
CA SER A 83 6.52 -9.78 -60.88
C SER A 83 6.72 -8.27 -60.75
N SER A 84 7.31 -7.62 -61.77
CA SER A 84 7.76 -6.23 -61.70
C SER A 84 7.22 -5.37 -62.84
N ALA A 85 6.60 -4.23 -62.52
CA ALA A 85 6.41 -3.13 -63.46
C ALA A 85 6.36 -1.78 -62.72
N ARG A 86 7.26 -0.85 -63.06
CA ARG A 86 7.19 0.55 -62.58
C ARG A 86 6.22 1.36 -63.44
N SER A 87 5.32 2.11 -62.81
CA SER A 87 4.71 3.30 -63.40
C SER A 87 4.60 4.41 -62.36
N LYS A 88 4.67 5.68 -62.79
CA LYS A 88 4.62 6.87 -61.92
C LYS A 88 3.22 7.50 -61.98
N ARG A 89 2.72 8.05 -60.86
CA ARG A 89 2.09 9.41 -60.82
C ARG A 89 1.81 9.91 -59.40
N ARG A 90 1.66 11.24 -59.30
CA ARG A 90 1.19 12.00 -58.12
C ARG A 90 -0.33 12.11 -58.14
N VAL A 91 -0.93 12.13 -56.94
CA VAL A 91 -2.26 12.63 -56.54
C VAL A 91 -2.05 13.02 -55.06
N VAL A 92 -2.26 14.22 -54.50
CA VAL A 92 -3.06 15.43 -54.82
C VAL A 92 -4.57 15.21 -54.70
N ILE A 93 -5.09 15.44 -53.49
CA ILE A 93 -6.51 15.37 -53.15
C ILE A 93 -7.08 16.79 -53.12
N GLU A 94 -8.14 17.03 -53.89
CA GLU A 94 -9.01 18.20 -53.79
C GLU A 94 -10.43 17.75 -53.42
N THR A 95 -11.18 18.60 -52.74
CA THR A 95 -12.57 18.37 -52.28
C THR A 95 -13.61 18.82 -53.32
N PRO A 96 -14.82 18.24 -53.32
CA PRO A 96 -15.99 18.93 -53.88
C PRO A 96 -17.23 19.02 -52.97
N SER A 97 -17.87 20.19 -53.05
CA SER A 97 -19.23 20.61 -52.63
C SER A 97 -20.37 20.00 -53.48
N ALA A 98 -21.69 20.11 -53.21
CA ALA A 98 -22.55 20.44 -52.04
C ALA A 98 -24.06 20.36 -52.47
N SER A 99 -25.00 20.85 -51.64
CA SER A 99 -26.47 21.07 -51.87
C SER A 99 -27.37 19.81 -51.93
N SER A 100 -28.66 19.80 -51.52
CA SER A 100 -29.55 20.65 -50.67
C SER A 100 -30.87 19.86 -50.40
N SER A 101 -32.00 20.30 -49.79
CA SER A 101 -32.58 21.60 -49.35
C SER A 101 -33.76 21.36 -48.36
N SER A 102 -34.39 22.44 -47.84
CA SER A 102 -35.80 22.55 -47.33
C SER A 102 -36.21 21.75 -46.06
N LEU A 103 -37.02 22.25 -45.11
CA LEU A 103 -37.73 23.55 -44.97
C LEU A 103 -38.07 23.84 -43.48
N LEU A 104 -38.23 25.12 -43.12
CA LEU A 104 -38.78 25.64 -41.85
C LEU A 104 -39.77 26.78 -42.14
N PRO A 105 -40.61 27.16 -41.16
CA PRO A 105 -40.91 28.55 -40.83
C PRO A 105 -40.41 28.87 -39.40
N GLU A 106 -39.56 29.86 -39.17
CA GLU A 106 -39.89 31.30 -39.03
C GLU A 106 -40.73 31.64 -37.78
N GLY A 107 -40.31 32.55 -36.89
CA GLY A 107 -39.06 33.32 -36.89
C GLY A 107 -38.88 34.24 -35.67
N GLY A 108 -37.78 34.99 -35.64
CA GLY A 108 -37.41 35.97 -34.60
C GLY A 108 -36.05 36.61 -34.94
N GLU A 109 -35.89 37.91 -34.72
CA GLU A 109 -34.81 38.72 -35.34
C GLU A 109 -33.49 38.77 -34.55
N LEU A 110 -32.41 39.14 -35.24
CA LEU A 110 -31.06 39.31 -34.68
C LEU A 110 -30.93 40.58 -33.82
N GLY A 111 -29.99 40.53 -32.87
CA GLY A 111 -29.42 41.72 -32.21
C GLY A 111 -27.92 41.56 -32.00
N ASP A 112 -27.11 42.02 -32.95
CA ASP A 112 -25.64 41.95 -32.90
C ASP A 112 -25.06 42.90 -31.84
N ARG A 113 -24.18 42.38 -30.96
CA ARG A 113 -23.23 43.15 -30.15
C ARG A 113 -21.97 42.35 -29.82
N GLY A 114 -20.84 42.87 -30.30
CA GLY A 114 -19.76 43.34 -29.41
C GLY A 114 -18.92 42.28 -28.68
N THR A 115 -17.66 42.16 -29.10
CA THR A 115 -16.58 41.57 -28.30
C THR A 115 -16.18 42.53 -27.17
N ASP A 116 -16.56 42.23 -25.93
CA ASP A 116 -16.04 42.93 -24.75
C ASP A 116 -14.72 42.29 -24.29
N GLU A 117 -13.59 42.82 -24.78
CA GLU A 117 -12.31 42.67 -24.07
C GLU A 117 -12.43 43.37 -22.71
N VAL A 118 -12.34 42.63 -21.61
CA VAL A 118 -12.37 43.20 -20.26
C VAL A 118 -11.05 43.94 -19.99
N ALA A 119 -11.02 45.21 -20.38
CA ALA A 119 -9.86 46.08 -20.26
C ALA A 119 -9.53 46.38 -18.79
N VAL A 120 -8.61 45.59 -18.22
CA VAL A 120 -8.08 45.75 -16.86
C VAL A 120 -7.64 47.20 -16.60
N PRO A 121 -8.17 47.88 -15.56
CA PRO A 121 -7.83 49.27 -15.28
C PRO A 121 -6.31 49.49 -15.09
N LYS A 122 -5.79 50.61 -15.60
CA LYS A 122 -4.35 50.96 -15.48
C LYS A 122 -3.84 50.98 -14.02
N GLU A 123 -4.73 51.20 -13.06
CA GLU A 123 -4.42 51.27 -11.63
C GLU A 123 -4.09 49.90 -11.01
N GLN A 124 -4.41 48.77 -11.67
CA GLN A 124 -4.01 47.43 -11.25
C GLN A 124 -2.64 46.98 -11.80
N ARG A 125 -1.95 47.85 -12.55
CA ARG A 125 -0.57 47.62 -13.05
C ARG A 125 0.51 48.18 -12.12
N ASP A 126 0.13 48.73 -10.97
CA ASP A 126 1.06 49.22 -9.96
C ASP A 126 1.58 48.04 -9.11
N VAL A 127 2.81 47.63 -9.40
CA VAL A 127 3.51 46.55 -8.68
C VAL A 127 3.72 46.91 -7.21
N GLY A 128 3.93 48.19 -6.89
CA GLY A 128 4.09 48.63 -5.50
C GLY A 128 2.83 48.39 -4.68
N LYS A 129 1.66 48.74 -5.23
CA LYS A 129 0.36 48.46 -4.58
C LYS A 129 -0.03 47.00 -4.54
N ARG A 130 0.39 46.19 -5.52
CA ARG A 130 0.23 44.72 -5.47
C ARG A 130 1.05 44.14 -4.32
N ILE A 131 2.30 44.57 -4.14
CA ILE A 131 3.14 44.20 -3.00
C ILE A 131 2.52 44.70 -1.69
N GLU A 132 2.08 45.97 -1.59
CA GLU A 132 1.39 46.46 -0.39
C GLU A 132 0.15 45.62 -0.04
N ASN A 133 -0.71 45.27 -1.00
CA ASN A 133 -1.89 44.44 -0.75
C ASN A 133 -1.54 43.00 -0.35
N PHE A 134 -0.49 42.40 -0.92
CA PHE A 134 0.01 41.08 -0.54
C PHE A 134 0.52 41.10 0.90
N LEU A 135 1.43 42.04 1.22
CA LEU A 135 1.94 42.29 2.56
C LEU A 135 0.82 42.63 3.57
N GLU A 136 -0.23 43.35 3.16
CA GLU A 136 -1.37 43.67 4.03
C GLU A 136 -2.37 42.51 4.18
N THR A 137 -2.27 41.45 3.36
CA THR A 137 -3.05 40.23 3.49
C THR A 137 -2.36 39.27 4.45
N GLU A 138 -1.08 38.95 4.21
CA GLU A 138 -0.29 38.14 5.16
C GLU A 138 -0.21 38.79 6.55
N ARG A 139 -0.05 40.13 6.66
CA ARG A 139 -0.07 40.83 7.97
C ARG A 139 -1.37 40.67 8.77
N LYS A 140 -2.46 40.18 8.16
CA LYS A 140 -3.71 39.85 8.87
C LYS A 140 -3.75 38.38 9.32
N ASN A 141 -2.93 37.51 8.73
CA ASN A 141 -2.90 36.07 8.96
C ASN A 141 -1.73 35.64 9.88
N VAL A 142 -0.60 36.36 9.83
CA VAL A 142 0.70 36.12 10.52
C VAL A 142 0.65 35.99 12.07
N LEU A 143 -0.51 36.14 12.72
CA LEU A 143 -0.65 36.08 14.19
C LEU A 143 -1.80 35.18 14.70
N ALA A 144 -2.29 34.24 13.89
CA ALA A 144 -3.29 33.26 14.32
C ALA A 144 -2.92 31.81 13.98
N ASP A 145 -3.25 31.35 12.77
CA ASP A 145 -3.71 29.97 12.60
C ASP A 145 -2.66 28.86 12.80
N SER A 146 -1.38 29.05 12.46
CA SER A 146 -0.32 28.04 12.71
C SER A 146 -0.06 27.86 14.21
N PHE A 147 0.16 28.96 14.93
CA PHE A 147 0.28 28.94 16.39
C PHE A 147 -1.02 28.50 17.07
N ARG A 148 -2.19 28.78 16.48
CA ARG A 148 -3.48 28.39 17.04
C ARG A 148 -3.76 26.90 16.86
N THR A 149 -3.40 26.28 15.75
CA THR A 149 -3.52 24.82 15.56
C THR A 149 -2.49 24.06 16.39
N ASP A 150 -1.22 24.49 16.38
CA ASP A 150 -0.18 23.98 17.29
C ASP A 150 -0.62 24.06 18.78
N ILE A 151 -1.45 25.04 19.16
CA ILE A 151 -2.02 25.20 20.50
C ILE A 151 -3.34 24.46 20.69
N GLU A 152 -4.21 24.35 19.69
CA GLU A 152 -5.51 23.67 19.80
C GLU A 152 -5.33 22.15 19.83
N ASP A 153 -4.49 21.57 18.97
CA ASP A 153 -4.12 20.15 19.03
C ASP A 153 -3.39 19.83 20.34
N ALA A 154 -2.46 20.68 20.79
CA ALA A 154 -1.77 20.52 22.07
C ALA A 154 -2.67 20.75 23.31
N ASN A 155 -3.87 21.32 23.14
CA ASN A 155 -4.89 21.46 24.19
C ASN A 155 -6.12 20.55 23.96
N THR A 156 -5.98 19.46 23.21
CA THR A 156 -7.00 18.38 23.14
C THR A 156 -7.11 17.52 24.41
N ASP A 157 -6.50 17.95 25.53
CA ASP A 157 -6.94 17.50 26.85
C ASP A 157 -8.30 18.16 27.14
N PHE A 158 -9.36 17.35 27.21
CA PHE A 158 -10.74 17.80 27.45
C PHE A 158 -10.81 18.85 28.57
N ILE A 159 -11.21 20.08 28.24
CA ILE A 159 -11.39 21.16 29.21
C ILE A 159 -12.64 20.87 30.07
N LEU A 160 -12.45 20.04 31.09
CA LEU A 160 -13.27 20.04 32.29
C LEU A 160 -12.97 21.32 33.06
N SER A 161 -13.71 22.38 32.75
CA SER A 161 -13.70 23.62 33.51
C SER A 161 -14.39 23.40 34.86
N ASP A 162 -13.64 22.99 35.87
CA ASP A 162 -14.09 23.09 37.27
C ASP A 162 -14.14 24.59 37.67
N ASP A 163 -15.26 24.95 38.31
CA ASP A 163 -15.55 26.21 39.03
C ASP A 163 -15.43 27.56 38.27
N GLU A 164 -16.56 28.09 37.80
CA GLU A 164 -17.25 29.20 38.50
C GLU A 164 -18.75 29.31 38.13
N ASP A 165 -19.53 30.03 38.94
CA ASP A 165 -21.00 29.97 39.03
C ASP A 165 -21.80 30.98 38.15
N GLU A 166 -23.12 30.73 38.08
CA GLU A 166 -24.22 31.74 38.02
C GLU A 166 -24.93 32.12 36.68
N TYR A 167 -25.87 31.25 36.27
CA TYR A 167 -27.21 31.51 35.67
C TYR A 167 -27.43 32.34 34.39
N GLY A 168 -28.05 31.68 33.39
CA GLY A 168 -28.96 32.28 32.40
C GLY A 168 -30.15 31.35 32.10
N VAL A 169 -31.40 31.75 32.41
CA VAL A 169 -32.57 30.85 32.46
C VAL A 169 -33.53 31.01 31.26
N PRO A 170 -33.89 29.90 30.61
CA PRO A 170 -35.30 29.53 30.39
C PRO A 170 -35.54 28.01 30.58
N VAL A 171 -36.59 27.48 31.23
CA VAL A 171 -37.74 27.98 32.01
C VAL A 171 -38.00 26.98 33.17
N LYS A 172 -38.88 27.27 34.15
CA LYS A 172 -39.26 26.33 35.25
C LYS A 172 -40.79 26.17 35.44
N PRO A 173 -41.28 25.22 36.28
CA PRO A 173 -42.36 24.32 35.87
C PRO A 173 -43.74 24.70 36.41
N ARG A 174 -44.75 23.93 35.98
CA ARG A 174 -46.15 24.10 36.35
C ARG A 174 -46.54 23.39 37.66
N GLU A 175 -46.68 24.19 38.73
CA GLU A 175 -47.68 24.05 39.82
C GLU A 175 -47.53 22.87 40.83
N ILE A 176 -47.79 22.99 42.15
CA ILE A 176 -48.05 24.17 43.03
C ILE A 176 -47.91 23.77 44.53
N ARG A 177 -48.04 24.77 45.44
CA ARG A 177 -48.32 24.67 46.91
C ARG A 177 -47.15 24.29 47.86
N ASP A 178 -46.92 25.02 48.97
CA ASP A 178 -47.35 26.38 49.35
C ASP A 178 -46.47 26.96 50.48
N GLU A 179 -46.65 28.25 50.80
CA GLU A 179 -45.99 28.95 51.91
C GLU A 179 -46.31 28.32 53.30
N SER A 180 -45.45 28.38 54.34
CA SER A 180 -45.22 29.65 55.05
C SER A 180 -44.12 29.65 56.14
N ARG A 181 -43.17 30.57 55.94
CA ARG A 181 -42.51 31.51 56.88
C ARG A 181 -42.39 31.22 58.40
N LEU A 182 -41.12 31.13 58.81
CA LEU A 182 -40.43 31.98 59.81
C LEU A 182 -40.62 31.82 61.35
N LEU A 183 -39.44 31.58 61.97
CA LEU A 183 -38.86 32.24 63.16
C LEU A 183 -39.15 31.76 64.60
N ARG A 184 -38.02 31.38 65.24
CA ARG A 184 -37.65 31.54 66.66
C ARG A 184 -38.37 30.72 67.73
N LEU A 185 -37.60 29.82 68.34
CA LEU A 185 -37.48 29.75 69.80
C LEU A 185 -36.06 29.34 70.20
N LYS A 186 -35.39 30.16 71.03
CA LYS A 186 -34.22 29.71 71.81
C LYS A 186 -34.75 29.00 73.05
N ASN A 187 -34.42 27.74 73.24
CA ASN A 187 -34.58 27.07 74.53
C ASN A 187 -33.20 26.67 75.07
N ALA A 188 -32.99 26.88 76.37
CA ALA A 188 -31.73 26.64 77.03
C ALA A 188 -31.82 25.46 78.00
N ILE A 189 -30.79 24.60 77.92
CA ILE A 189 -30.22 23.84 79.03
C ILE A 189 -30.98 22.59 79.54
N PHE A 190 -30.39 21.43 79.21
CA PHE A 190 -30.26 20.17 79.97
C PHE A 190 -31.53 19.44 80.50
N GLY A 191 -31.67 18.11 80.37
CA GLY A 191 -30.84 17.13 79.64
C GLY A 191 -30.72 15.76 80.32
N LYS A 192 -30.68 14.69 79.49
CA LYS A 192 -30.09 13.35 79.73
C LYS A 192 -30.17 12.58 78.39
N ARG A 193 -29.06 12.41 77.66
CA ARG A 193 -28.02 11.34 77.74
C ARG A 193 -28.47 10.00 77.13
N THR A 194 -27.55 9.40 76.36
CA THR A 194 -27.46 7.97 76.01
C THR A 194 -28.65 7.30 75.31
N TRP A 195 -29.02 7.76 74.10
CA TRP A 195 -29.48 6.85 73.02
C TRP A 195 -29.24 7.36 71.58
N TRP A 196 -28.66 8.55 71.37
CA TRP A 196 -28.48 9.13 70.03
C TRP A 196 -27.20 8.70 69.27
N HIS A 197 -26.13 8.30 69.96
CA HIS A 197 -24.86 8.02 69.28
C HIS A 197 -24.89 6.76 68.41
N ILE A 198 -25.59 5.70 68.81
CA ILE A 198 -25.66 4.46 68.02
C ILE A 198 -26.38 4.72 66.69
N GLY A 199 -27.54 5.39 66.72
CA GLY A 199 -28.28 5.75 65.51
C GLY A 199 -27.50 6.70 64.59
N PHE A 200 -26.81 7.71 65.16
CA PHE A 200 -26.01 8.64 64.37
C PHE A 200 -24.80 7.97 63.70
N PHE A 201 -24.07 7.10 64.41
CA PHE A 201 -22.95 6.35 63.82
C PHE A 201 -23.41 5.32 62.78
N PHE A 202 -24.54 4.63 62.98
CA PHE A 202 -25.08 3.73 61.94
C PHE A 202 -25.55 4.49 60.70
N GLY A 203 -26.25 5.63 60.89
CA GLY A 203 -26.67 6.50 59.79
C GLY A 203 -25.49 7.06 59.01
N ALA A 204 -24.48 7.61 59.70
CA ALA A 204 -23.27 8.14 59.07
C ALA A 204 -22.44 7.04 58.37
N ALA A 205 -22.33 5.84 58.95
CA ALA A 205 -21.64 4.72 58.31
C ALA A 205 -22.35 4.25 57.03
N ILE A 206 -23.68 4.11 57.05
CA ILE A 206 -24.46 3.75 55.84
C ILE A 206 -24.36 4.86 54.79
N PHE A 207 -24.40 6.14 55.19
CA PHE A 207 -24.26 7.27 54.27
C PHE A 207 -22.86 7.33 53.64
N LEU A 208 -21.80 7.13 54.43
CA LEU A 208 -20.42 7.04 53.94
C LEU A 208 -20.21 5.81 53.04
N ILE A 209 -20.81 4.65 53.35
CA ILE A 209 -20.77 3.48 52.48
C ILE A 209 -21.52 3.74 51.17
N PHE A 210 -22.67 4.41 51.20
CA PHE A 210 -23.41 4.78 50.00
C PHE A 210 -22.64 5.78 49.12
N PHE A 211 -21.98 6.78 49.72
CA PHE A 211 -21.13 7.71 48.99
C PHE A 211 -19.81 7.09 48.52
N ALA A 212 -19.22 6.14 49.27
CA ALA A 212 -18.06 5.37 48.81
C ALA A 212 -18.42 4.40 47.67
N LEU A 213 -19.60 3.79 47.70
CA LEU A 213 -20.12 2.97 46.61
C LEU A 213 -20.51 3.81 45.39
N LYS A 214 -21.08 5.00 45.57
CA LYS A 214 -21.27 5.98 44.47
C LYS A 214 -19.93 6.47 43.92
N GLY A 215 -18.93 6.71 44.78
CA GLY A 215 -17.56 7.04 44.36
C GLY A 215 -16.93 5.93 43.54
N LEU A 216 -17.01 4.66 43.99
CA LEU A 216 -16.57 3.50 43.21
C LEU A 216 -17.39 3.28 41.93
N ALA A 217 -18.66 3.68 41.89
CA ALA A 217 -19.49 3.60 40.70
C ALA A 217 -19.17 4.71 39.69
N TRP A 218 -18.80 5.91 40.15
CA TRP A 218 -18.36 7.04 39.33
C TRP A 218 -16.94 6.82 38.78
N ILE A 219 -16.03 6.31 39.61
CA ILE A 219 -14.69 5.81 39.21
C ILE A 219 -14.79 4.59 38.24
N ARG A 220 -15.99 4.01 38.06
CA ARG A 220 -16.30 2.95 37.08
C ARG A 220 -17.34 3.37 36.03
N GLY A 221 -17.69 4.65 35.98
CA GLY A 221 -18.94 5.10 35.36
C GLY A 221 -18.94 6.60 35.06
N ASP A 222 -17.82 7.11 34.54
CA ASP A 222 -17.80 7.51 33.13
C ASP A 222 -16.40 7.30 32.53
N LYS A 223 -16.25 6.20 31.78
CA LYS A 223 -15.23 6.10 30.73
C LYS A 223 -15.95 6.45 29.42
N GLY A 224 -15.86 7.71 29.00
CA GLY A 224 -16.24 8.08 27.62
C GLY A 224 -15.38 7.30 26.63
N ALA A 225 -15.95 6.92 25.48
CA ALA A 225 -15.33 5.97 24.55
C ALA A 225 -13.91 6.38 24.09
N GLY A 226 -13.63 7.68 23.97
CA GLY A 226 -12.30 8.21 23.62
C GLY A 226 -11.20 8.07 24.70
N GLN A 227 -11.48 7.60 25.92
CA GLN A 227 -10.44 7.46 26.96
C GLN A 227 -9.63 6.16 26.94
N GLU A 228 -9.97 5.17 26.09
CA GLU A 228 -9.22 3.90 26.04
C GLU A 228 -7.96 3.99 25.14
N TYR A 229 -8.01 4.82 24.09
CA TYR A 229 -6.96 4.94 23.07
C TYR A 229 -6.33 6.35 23.06
N ARG A 230 -5.22 6.50 23.79
CA ARG A 230 -4.35 7.69 23.78
C ARG A 230 -3.06 7.43 22.99
N PRO A 231 -2.46 8.44 22.33
CA PRO A 231 -1.18 8.30 21.65
C PRO A 231 -0.04 8.15 22.69
N VAL A 232 1.07 7.55 22.27
CA VAL A 232 2.30 7.42 23.08
C VAL A 232 3.37 8.35 22.50
N SER A 233 3.95 9.21 23.34
CA SER A 233 4.96 10.17 22.89
C SER A 233 6.35 9.53 22.71
N TRP A 234 6.97 9.72 21.55
CA TRP A 234 8.33 9.24 21.28
C TRP A 234 9.23 10.36 20.74
N TYR A 235 10.12 10.87 21.60
CA TYR A 235 11.00 11.99 21.29
C TYR A 235 12.43 11.74 21.83
N PRO A 236 13.47 12.33 21.21
CA PRO A 236 13.44 13.11 19.97
C PRO A 236 13.19 12.23 18.74
N ALA A 237 13.10 12.85 17.56
CA ALA A 237 13.18 12.13 16.29
C ALA A 237 14.57 11.47 16.14
N PRO A 238 14.67 10.17 15.81
CA PRO A 238 15.95 9.51 15.57
C PRO A 238 16.65 10.09 14.34
N LEU A 239 17.96 10.35 14.47
CA LEU A 239 18.79 10.78 13.36
C LEU A 239 19.03 9.64 12.37
N GLY A 240 19.16 9.97 11.09
CA GLY A 240 19.56 9.03 10.04
C GLY A 240 21.07 8.79 9.98
N GLY A 241 21.49 7.95 9.03
CA GLY A 241 22.92 7.65 8.77
C GLY A 241 23.50 6.53 9.64
N THR A 242 22.65 5.79 10.37
CA THR A 242 23.07 4.66 11.22
C THR A 242 23.30 3.35 10.47
N SER A 243 22.84 3.23 9.22
CA SER A 243 23.07 2.05 8.38
C SER A 243 24.36 2.13 7.55
N SER A 244 25.08 1.01 7.48
CA SER A 244 26.28 0.89 6.64
C SER A 244 26.01 1.05 5.14
N SER A 245 24.86 0.59 4.63
CA SER A 245 24.48 0.78 3.22
C SER A 245 24.24 2.25 2.86
N TRP A 246 23.88 3.08 3.83
CA TRP A 246 23.57 4.50 3.64
C TRP A 246 24.73 5.44 4.02
N SER A 247 25.77 4.94 4.69
CA SER A 247 26.88 5.72 5.26
C SER A 247 27.54 6.72 4.29
N GLU A 248 27.95 6.29 3.08
CA GLU A 248 28.54 7.17 2.07
C GLU A 248 27.53 8.19 1.51
N SER A 249 26.26 7.80 1.36
CA SER A 249 25.19 8.71 0.92
C SER A 249 24.94 9.81 1.95
N TYR A 250 24.91 9.44 3.24
CA TYR A 250 24.80 10.38 4.36
C TYR A 250 26.02 11.28 4.50
N ARG A 251 27.23 10.75 4.28
CA ARG A 251 28.46 11.55 4.28
C ARG A 251 28.42 12.63 3.19
N LYS A 252 28.06 12.27 1.95
CA LYS A 252 27.87 13.24 0.86
C LYS A 252 26.74 14.23 1.13
N ALA A 253 25.63 13.77 1.69
CA ALA A 253 24.49 14.62 2.01
C ALA A 253 24.85 15.64 3.11
N HIS A 254 25.52 15.21 4.17
CA HIS A 254 26.05 16.09 5.21
C HIS A 254 27.02 17.11 4.63
N ASP A 255 28.02 16.69 3.85
CA ASP A 255 28.98 17.59 3.16
C ASP A 255 28.26 18.68 2.33
N MET A 256 27.08 18.37 1.78
CA MET A 256 26.27 19.29 0.99
C MET A 256 25.36 20.19 1.86
N VAL A 257 24.70 19.63 2.88
CA VAL A 257 23.78 20.35 3.80
C VAL A 257 24.53 21.33 4.71
N ASP A 258 25.80 21.06 5.04
CA ASP A 258 26.68 22.01 5.75
C ASP A 258 27.03 23.27 4.93
N GLN A 259 26.79 23.25 3.61
CA GLN A 259 27.01 24.39 2.71
C GLN A 259 25.74 25.20 2.42
N MET A 260 24.56 24.70 2.80
CA MET A 260 23.27 25.37 2.62
C MET A 260 22.98 26.37 3.77
N ASN A 261 22.32 27.48 3.44
CA ASN A 261 21.71 28.39 4.41
C ASN A 261 20.34 27.86 4.91
N LEU A 262 19.70 28.56 5.85
CA LEU A 262 18.43 28.16 6.45
C LEU A 262 17.27 28.11 5.44
N VAL A 263 17.14 29.10 4.56
CA VAL A 263 16.01 29.13 3.62
C VAL A 263 16.15 28.07 2.53
N GLU A 264 17.36 27.79 2.05
CA GLU A 264 17.67 26.68 1.14
C GLU A 264 17.28 25.31 1.75
N LYS A 265 17.53 25.12 3.05
CA LYS A 265 17.14 23.91 3.78
C LYS A 265 15.63 23.74 3.85
N VAL A 266 14.91 24.81 4.17
CA VAL A 266 13.44 24.81 4.28
C VAL A 266 12.74 24.64 2.92
N GLY A 267 13.35 25.13 1.83
CA GLY A 267 12.86 24.91 0.46
C GLY A 267 12.94 23.45 -0.01
N ILE A 268 13.87 22.65 0.54
CA ILE A 268 13.94 21.20 0.26
C ILE A 268 12.89 20.42 1.05
N THR A 269 12.57 20.82 2.29
CA THR A 269 11.57 20.14 3.13
C THR A 269 10.13 20.55 2.84
N THR A 270 9.91 21.66 2.11
CA THR A 270 8.57 22.18 1.83
C THR A 270 8.25 22.04 0.34
N GLY A 271 7.10 21.46 0.01
CA GLY A 271 6.59 21.51 -1.35
C GLY A 271 6.25 22.94 -1.79
N THR A 272 6.35 23.22 -3.10
CA THR A 272 6.20 24.58 -3.66
C THR A 272 4.76 25.10 -3.69
N GLY A 273 3.78 24.27 -3.29
CA GLY A 273 2.34 24.50 -3.43
C GLY A 273 1.71 23.71 -4.58
N TRP A 274 0.40 23.46 -4.46
CA TRP A 274 -0.39 22.70 -5.44
C TRP A 274 -0.41 23.39 -6.81
N GLN A 275 -0.05 22.63 -7.85
CA GLN A 275 0.12 23.12 -9.23
C GLN A 275 1.21 24.21 -9.40
N MET A 276 2.17 24.31 -8.47
CA MET A 276 3.28 25.27 -8.52
C MET A 276 4.59 24.69 -9.09
N GLY A 277 4.51 23.53 -9.75
CA GLY A 277 5.54 22.92 -10.57
C GLY A 277 4.91 21.90 -11.53
N LEU A 278 5.69 21.14 -12.30
CA LEU A 278 5.15 20.26 -13.35
C LEU A 278 4.64 18.90 -12.86
N CYS A 279 5.10 18.42 -11.71
CA CYS A 279 4.66 17.18 -11.08
C CYS A 279 3.58 17.44 -10.01
N VAL A 280 2.89 16.40 -9.52
CA VAL A 280 1.85 16.57 -8.48
C VAL A 280 2.41 17.02 -7.13
N GLY A 281 3.68 16.71 -6.86
CA GLY A 281 4.49 17.33 -5.81
C GLY A 281 5.84 17.77 -6.37
N ASN A 282 6.34 18.93 -5.92
CA ASN A 282 7.64 19.49 -6.31
C ASN A 282 8.26 20.18 -5.09
N THR A 283 9.56 19.99 -4.83
CA THR A 283 10.31 20.78 -3.83
C THR A 283 10.95 22.01 -4.47
N GLU A 284 11.49 22.94 -3.68
CA GLU A 284 12.48 23.89 -4.21
C GLU A 284 13.79 23.16 -4.57
N GLY A 285 14.63 23.79 -5.40
CA GLY A 285 15.98 23.34 -5.75
C GLY A 285 17.02 24.33 -5.25
N VAL A 286 18.24 23.87 -4.99
CA VAL A 286 19.31 24.67 -4.38
C VAL A 286 20.51 24.74 -5.32
N ASP A 287 20.50 25.77 -6.18
CA ASP A 287 21.52 26.03 -7.21
C ASP A 287 22.93 26.24 -6.63
N SER A 288 23.04 26.79 -5.41
CA SER A 288 24.32 27.09 -4.74
C SER A 288 25.18 25.85 -4.50
N VAL A 289 24.54 24.69 -4.26
CA VAL A 289 25.20 23.38 -4.11
C VAL A 289 24.87 22.40 -5.27
N GLY A 290 24.01 22.80 -6.21
CA GLY A 290 23.66 22.03 -7.41
C GLY A 290 22.61 20.92 -7.20
N PHE A 291 21.86 20.98 -6.10
CA PHE A 291 20.76 20.06 -5.77
C PHE A 291 19.49 20.45 -6.55
N PRO A 292 18.86 19.54 -7.32
CA PRO A 292 17.69 19.88 -8.13
C PRO A 292 16.40 19.94 -7.30
N SER A 293 15.39 20.66 -7.80
CA SER A 293 14.00 20.43 -7.41
C SER A 293 13.64 18.96 -7.68
N LEU A 294 13.02 18.30 -6.69
CA LEU A 294 12.57 16.91 -6.84
C LEU A 294 11.14 16.88 -7.38
N CYS A 295 10.91 16.12 -8.45
CA CYS A 295 9.59 15.75 -8.95
C CYS A 295 9.07 14.50 -8.23
N LEU A 296 7.90 14.61 -7.59
CA LEU A 296 7.15 13.52 -6.97
C LEU A 296 5.87 13.25 -7.78
N GLN A 297 5.69 12.02 -8.26
CA GLN A 297 4.56 11.67 -9.15
C GLN A 297 3.83 10.38 -8.78
N ASP A 298 2.49 10.44 -8.80
CA ASP A 298 1.60 9.26 -8.80
C ASP A 298 1.85 8.38 -10.04
N GLY A 299 1.55 7.08 -10.03
CA GLY A 299 0.96 6.30 -8.94
C GLY A 299 1.32 4.81 -9.03
N PRO A 300 0.75 3.96 -8.17
CA PRO A 300 1.21 2.57 -7.98
C PRO A 300 1.09 1.62 -9.20
N LEU A 301 0.43 2.03 -10.29
CA LEU A 301 0.24 1.23 -11.52
C LEU A 301 0.60 1.92 -12.85
N GLY A 302 1.26 3.08 -12.79
CA GLY A 302 1.63 3.88 -13.96
C GLY A 302 1.70 5.36 -13.56
N LEU A 303 2.35 6.20 -14.37
CA LEU A 303 2.47 7.63 -14.04
C LEU A 303 1.17 8.39 -14.36
N ARG A 304 0.56 8.99 -13.33
CA ARG A 304 -0.65 9.81 -13.44
C ARG A 304 -0.36 11.08 -14.24
N PHE A 305 -1.35 11.54 -15.01
CA PHE A 305 -1.28 12.75 -15.84
C PHE A 305 -0.10 12.82 -16.83
N ALA A 306 0.49 11.69 -17.23
CA ALA A 306 1.64 11.64 -18.14
C ALA A 306 1.30 10.93 -19.47
N ASP A 307 1.71 11.54 -20.59
CA ASP A 307 1.53 10.94 -21.93
C ASP A 307 2.45 9.74 -22.19
N ASN A 308 2.05 8.84 -23.11
CA ASN A 308 2.89 7.75 -23.61
C ASN A 308 3.54 6.86 -22.51
N ILE A 309 2.74 6.55 -21.48
CA ILE A 309 3.03 5.71 -20.31
C ILE A 309 2.26 4.40 -20.40
N THR A 310 2.72 3.35 -19.72
CA THR A 310 2.01 2.07 -19.63
C THR A 310 1.05 2.07 -18.44
N ALA A 311 -0.22 1.72 -18.71
CA ALA A 311 -1.19 1.38 -17.68
C ALA A 311 -1.05 -0.10 -17.29
N PHE A 312 -0.25 -0.37 -16.25
CA PHE A 312 -0.03 -1.71 -15.73
C PHE A 312 -1.26 -2.22 -14.94
N PRO A 313 -1.40 -3.53 -14.72
CA PRO A 313 -2.38 -4.06 -13.78
C PRO A 313 -2.17 -3.49 -12.38
N ALA A 314 -3.26 -3.34 -11.62
CA ALA A 314 -3.24 -2.81 -10.26
C ALA A 314 -2.40 -3.65 -9.28
N GLY A 315 -2.17 -3.11 -8.08
CA GLY A 315 -1.49 -3.83 -7.00
C GLY A 315 -2.15 -5.17 -6.72
N ILE A 316 -3.47 -5.20 -6.64
CA ILE A 316 -4.21 -6.42 -6.24
C ILE A 316 -4.15 -7.53 -7.29
N THR A 317 -4.16 -7.17 -8.58
CA THR A 317 -3.90 -8.09 -9.70
C THR A 317 -2.45 -8.60 -9.69
N THR A 318 -1.50 -7.73 -9.31
CA THR A 318 -0.08 -8.07 -9.18
C THR A 318 0.14 -9.04 -8.01
N GLY A 319 -0.52 -8.81 -6.87
CA GLY A 319 -0.55 -9.72 -5.73
C GLY A 319 -1.16 -11.08 -6.10
N ALA A 320 -2.27 -11.08 -6.86
CA ALA A 320 -2.91 -12.29 -7.36
C ALA A 320 -2.01 -13.15 -8.27
N THR A 321 -0.90 -12.62 -8.80
CA THR A 321 0.10 -13.45 -9.51
C THR A 321 0.85 -14.40 -8.58
N TRP A 322 1.04 -14.03 -7.31
CA TRP A 322 1.95 -14.67 -6.34
C TRP A 322 3.38 -14.91 -6.91
N ASN A 323 3.85 -14.04 -7.81
CA ASN A 323 5.06 -14.22 -8.60
C ASN A 323 6.06 -13.07 -8.37
N ARG A 324 7.11 -13.34 -7.57
CA ARG A 324 8.14 -12.36 -7.19
C ARG A 324 8.84 -11.71 -8.39
N ASP A 325 9.19 -12.51 -9.39
CA ASP A 325 9.87 -12.01 -10.58
C ASP A 325 8.99 -11.09 -11.41
N LEU A 326 7.67 -11.35 -11.49
CA LEU A 326 6.73 -10.43 -12.12
C LEU A 326 6.49 -9.16 -11.30
N MET A 327 6.44 -9.25 -9.97
CA MET A 327 6.39 -8.07 -9.08
C MET A 327 7.62 -7.17 -9.31
N ARG A 328 8.83 -7.76 -9.31
CA ARG A 328 10.09 -7.07 -9.60
C ARG A 328 10.15 -6.53 -11.03
N ALA A 329 9.66 -7.27 -12.04
CA ALA A 329 9.65 -6.83 -13.43
C ALA A 329 8.68 -5.65 -13.68
N ARG A 330 7.51 -5.66 -13.02
CA ARG A 330 6.56 -4.53 -13.01
C ARG A 330 7.20 -3.30 -12.38
N GLY A 331 7.78 -3.42 -11.19
CA GLY A 331 8.53 -2.33 -10.54
C GLY A 331 9.68 -1.81 -11.40
N THR A 332 10.43 -2.70 -12.06
CA THR A 332 11.52 -2.34 -12.98
C THR A 332 11.02 -1.57 -14.21
N SER A 333 9.81 -1.86 -14.68
CA SER A 333 9.19 -1.15 -15.79
C SER A 333 8.70 0.24 -15.36
N LEU A 334 8.05 0.35 -14.18
CA LEU A 334 7.65 1.63 -13.57
C LEU A 334 8.86 2.55 -13.33
N GLY A 335 9.95 2.04 -12.76
CA GLY A 335 11.19 2.80 -12.54
C GLY A 335 11.84 3.30 -13.84
N ARG A 336 11.73 2.52 -14.93
CA ARG A 336 12.18 2.95 -16.28
C ARG A 336 11.32 4.08 -16.83
N GLU A 337 10.00 3.99 -16.68
CA GLU A 337 9.09 5.02 -17.16
C GLU A 337 9.22 6.34 -16.38
N ALA A 338 9.31 6.25 -15.04
CA ALA A 338 9.58 7.40 -14.18
C ALA A 338 10.89 8.11 -14.54
N ARG A 339 11.99 7.37 -14.68
CA ARG A 339 13.27 7.95 -15.08
C ARG A 339 13.23 8.55 -16.49
N ALA A 340 12.53 7.92 -17.44
CA ALA A 340 12.37 8.46 -18.79
C ALA A 340 11.48 9.72 -18.84
N LYS A 341 10.61 9.94 -17.85
CA LYS A 341 9.83 11.17 -17.69
C LYS A 341 10.50 12.25 -16.83
N GLY A 342 11.63 11.94 -16.19
CA GLY A 342 12.33 12.85 -15.27
C GLY A 342 11.76 12.89 -13.85
N VAL A 343 10.99 11.88 -13.44
CA VAL A 343 10.40 11.74 -12.10
C VAL A 343 11.45 11.23 -11.10
N ASN A 344 11.67 11.97 -10.00
CA ASN A 344 12.64 11.61 -8.97
C ASN A 344 12.07 10.57 -7.99
N VAL A 345 10.79 10.68 -7.63
CA VAL A 345 10.09 9.84 -6.64
C VAL A 345 8.76 9.34 -7.21
N ILE A 346 8.51 8.03 -7.18
CA ILE A 346 7.21 7.43 -7.47
C ILE A 346 6.41 7.28 -6.18
N LEU A 347 5.16 7.75 -6.18
CA LEU A 347 4.22 7.64 -5.05
C LEU A 347 3.59 6.24 -4.99
N GLY A 348 4.44 5.22 -4.85
CA GLY A 348 4.06 3.83 -4.69
C GLY A 348 5.27 2.91 -4.52
N PRO A 349 5.06 1.62 -4.17
CA PRO A 349 3.75 0.93 -4.14
C PRO A 349 2.87 1.28 -2.93
N SER A 350 1.59 0.87 -2.99
CA SER A 350 0.68 0.88 -1.83
C SER A 350 0.72 -0.44 -1.07
N MET A 351 0.56 -0.37 0.25
CA MET A 351 0.34 -1.49 1.18
C MET A 351 -0.52 -1.10 2.41
N GLY A 352 -0.98 0.15 2.46
CA GLY A 352 -1.95 0.69 3.41
C GLY A 352 -3.02 1.46 2.61
N ALA A 353 -4.27 1.03 2.47
CA ALA A 353 -4.94 -0.09 3.15
C ALA A 353 -4.21 -1.45 3.07
N MET A 354 -4.16 -2.13 4.21
CA MET A 354 -3.85 -3.55 4.34
C MET A 354 -4.98 -4.42 3.78
N GLY A 355 -6.20 -3.91 3.74
CA GLY A 355 -7.39 -4.63 3.26
C GLY A 355 -8.26 -5.18 4.39
N LEU A 356 -8.31 -4.50 5.54
CA LEU A 356 -9.12 -4.92 6.70
C LEU A 356 -10.63 -4.84 6.39
N MET A 357 -11.10 -3.77 5.75
CA MET A 357 -12.48 -3.69 5.24
C MET A 357 -12.52 -4.16 3.78
N PRO A 358 -13.19 -5.26 3.39
CA PRO A 358 -13.29 -5.71 1.99
C PRO A 358 -14.06 -4.73 1.08
N ALA A 359 -14.82 -3.81 1.68
CA ALA A 359 -15.52 -2.71 1.02
C ALA A 359 -14.64 -1.48 0.75
N GLY A 360 -13.47 -1.38 1.41
CA GLY A 360 -12.58 -0.21 1.38
C GLY A 360 -12.16 0.20 -0.03
N GLY A 361 -12.30 1.49 -0.34
CA GLY A 361 -12.23 2.04 -1.69
C GLY A 361 -10.88 1.87 -2.39
N ARG A 362 -9.77 1.87 -1.64
CA ARG A 362 -8.39 1.86 -2.17
C ARG A 362 -7.63 0.54 -2.05
N ASN A 363 -8.28 -0.52 -1.57
CA ASN A 363 -7.66 -1.85 -1.39
C ASN A 363 -6.92 -2.39 -2.64
N TRP A 364 -7.39 -1.99 -3.82
CA TRP A 364 -6.87 -2.42 -5.12
C TRP A 364 -5.51 -1.82 -5.51
N GLU A 365 -5.13 -0.67 -4.94
CA GLU A 365 -3.79 -0.11 -5.10
C GLU A 365 -2.74 -0.98 -4.39
N SER A 366 -3.13 -1.58 -3.26
CA SER A 366 -2.37 -2.53 -2.46
C SER A 366 -2.47 -3.96 -3.01
N PHE A 367 -1.75 -4.94 -2.42
CA PHE A 367 -1.53 -6.25 -3.05
C PHE A 367 -2.46 -7.39 -2.58
N GLY A 368 -3.34 -7.19 -1.60
CA GLY A 368 -4.16 -8.24 -1.00
C GLY A 368 -4.50 -7.94 0.45
N SER A 369 -4.86 -8.95 1.24
CA SER A 369 -5.24 -8.82 2.65
C SER A 369 -4.40 -9.67 3.63
N ASP A 370 -3.22 -10.16 3.20
CA ASP A 370 -2.23 -10.77 4.09
C ASP A 370 -0.92 -9.95 4.13
N PRO A 371 -0.37 -9.62 5.31
CA PRO A 371 0.83 -8.80 5.47
C PRO A 371 2.11 -9.41 4.90
N VAL A 372 2.22 -10.74 4.74
CA VAL A 372 3.39 -11.39 4.12
C VAL A 372 3.29 -11.34 2.59
N LEU A 373 2.09 -11.49 2.03
CA LEU A 373 1.88 -11.26 0.58
C LEU A 373 2.10 -9.79 0.22
N GLN A 374 1.51 -8.88 0.99
CA GLN A 374 1.71 -7.42 0.89
C GLN A 374 3.20 -7.05 0.99
N ALA A 375 3.90 -7.58 2.00
CA ALA A 375 5.33 -7.34 2.20
C ALA A 375 6.19 -7.77 1.00
N VAL A 376 6.05 -9.01 0.54
CA VAL A 376 6.85 -9.53 -0.56
C VAL A 376 6.57 -8.71 -1.82
N ALA A 377 5.31 -8.44 -2.14
CA ALA A 377 4.96 -7.69 -3.34
C ALA A 377 5.42 -6.22 -3.29
N ALA A 378 5.38 -5.57 -2.12
CA ALA A 378 5.92 -4.23 -1.91
C ALA A 378 7.45 -4.22 -2.06
N ALA A 379 8.18 -5.07 -1.32
CA ALA A 379 9.63 -5.18 -1.37
C ALA A 379 10.17 -5.49 -2.77
N GLU A 380 9.53 -6.44 -3.48
CA GLU A 380 9.86 -6.80 -4.86
C GLU A 380 9.63 -5.63 -5.83
N THR A 381 8.53 -4.89 -5.67
CA THR A 381 8.24 -3.69 -6.48
C THR A 381 9.22 -2.56 -6.20
N ILE A 382 9.57 -2.30 -4.94
CA ILE A 382 10.53 -1.29 -4.48
C ILE A 382 11.92 -1.59 -5.06
N GLN A 383 12.43 -2.82 -4.92
CA GLN A 383 13.69 -3.24 -5.56
C GLN A 383 13.66 -3.07 -7.08
N GLY A 384 12.51 -3.32 -7.71
CA GLY A 384 12.29 -3.08 -9.14
C GLY A 384 12.42 -1.60 -9.52
N ILE A 385 11.77 -0.69 -8.80
CA ILE A 385 11.84 0.76 -9.07
C ILE A 385 13.26 1.28 -8.82
N GLN A 386 13.79 0.99 -7.63
CA GLN A 386 14.98 1.65 -7.10
C GLN A 386 16.29 1.24 -7.78
N ARG A 387 16.37 0.02 -8.34
CA ARG A 387 17.53 -0.40 -9.16
C ARG A 387 17.70 0.38 -10.46
N ILE A 388 16.72 1.21 -10.85
CA ILE A 388 16.79 2.12 -12.00
C ILE A 388 17.29 3.52 -11.59
N GLY A 389 17.38 3.80 -10.29
CA GLY A 389 17.80 5.07 -9.70
C GLY A 389 16.66 6.01 -9.31
N VAL A 390 15.40 5.57 -9.43
CA VAL A 390 14.21 6.34 -9.02
C VAL A 390 13.85 5.97 -7.58
N MET A 391 13.47 6.94 -6.76
CA MET A 391 13.03 6.71 -5.39
C MET A 391 11.61 6.12 -5.37
N ALA A 392 11.35 5.14 -4.49
CA ALA A 392 10.01 4.59 -4.28
C ALA A 392 9.47 5.01 -2.91
N THR A 393 8.20 5.44 -2.87
CA THR A 393 7.50 5.79 -1.62
C THR A 393 6.56 4.66 -1.19
N ALA A 394 6.82 4.04 -0.05
CA ALA A 394 5.85 3.12 0.56
C ALA A 394 4.67 3.91 1.16
N LYS A 395 3.44 3.65 0.71
CA LYS A 395 2.22 4.35 1.16
C LYS A 395 1.06 3.42 1.52
N HIS A 396 0.07 3.83 2.31
CA HIS A 396 0.01 5.01 3.18
C HIS A 396 0.25 4.54 4.63
N PHE A 397 1.18 5.16 5.35
CA PHE A 397 1.63 4.74 6.69
C PHE A 397 0.86 5.50 7.80
N VAL A 398 -0.05 4.89 8.54
CA VAL A 398 -0.55 3.50 8.44
C VAL A 398 -2.01 3.46 8.88
N LEU A 399 -2.75 2.39 8.56
CA LEU A 399 -4.17 2.18 8.93
C LEU A 399 -5.20 3.08 8.20
N ASN A 400 -4.89 3.56 6.99
CA ASN A 400 -5.90 4.14 6.10
C ASN A 400 -6.68 3.01 5.40
N GLU A 401 -7.56 2.33 6.15
CA GLU A 401 -8.29 1.12 5.71
C GLU A 401 -9.66 1.41 5.10
N GLN A 402 -10.18 2.65 5.24
CA GLN A 402 -11.40 3.14 4.60
C GLN A 402 -11.21 4.59 4.15
N GLU A 403 -11.99 5.04 3.17
CA GLU A 403 -11.95 6.42 2.68
C GLU A 403 -12.89 7.35 3.45
N HIS A 404 -14.06 6.89 3.91
CA HIS A 404 -14.98 7.73 4.67
C HIS A 404 -14.30 8.31 5.92
N PHE A 405 -14.44 9.63 6.07
CA PHE A 405 -13.85 10.44 7.14
C PHE A 405 -12.32 10.47 7.19
N ARG A 406 -11.62 10.09 6.11
CA ARG A 406 -10.14 10.07 6.06
C ARG A 406 -9.49 11.45 6.28
N GLN A 407 -10.10 12.55 5.80
CA GLN A 407 -9.64 13.93 6.05
C GLN A 407 -10.65 14.77 6.85
N PRO A 408 -10.20 15.80 7.58
CA PRO A 408 -11.06 16.81 8.19
C PRO A 408 -11.83 17.61 7.14
N ASN A 409 -13.09 17.94 7.42
CA ASN A 409 -14.01 18.67 6.53
C ASN A 409 -14.44 17.92 5.25
N GLU A 410 -14.08 16.64 5.08
CA GLU A 410 -14.80 15.72 4.19
C GLU A 410 -16.01 15.11 4.94
N TRP A 411 -17.11 14.78 4.24
CA TRP A 411 -18.38 14.23 4.81
C TRP A 411 -19.01 15.02 5.99
N ASP A 412 -18.91 16.36 5.98
CA ASP A 412 -19.46 17.26 7.02
C ASP A 412 -18.88 17.08 8.45
N ASN A 413 -17.80 16.30 8.63
CA ASN A 413 -17.12 16.10 9.91
C ASN A 413 -15.94 17.09 10.10
N GLU A 414 -15.81 17.68 11.31
CA GLU A 414 -14.76 18.65 11.62
C GLU A 414 -13.35 18.02 11.69
N TYR A 415 -13.24 16.74 12.06
CA TYR A 415 -11.98 16.00 12.23
C TYR A 415 -11.98 14.70 11.43
N ALA A 416 -10.77 14.21 11.09
CA ALA A 416 -10.60 12.89 10.49
C ALA A 416 -10.88 11.76 11.49
N ILE A 417 -11.17 10.57 10.96
CA ILE A 417 -11.32 9.32 11.71
C ILE A 417 -10.03 8.93 12.45
N SER A 418 -10.19 8.30 13.63
CA SER A 418 -9.11 7.61 14.33
C SER A 418 -9.21 6.10 14.15
N SER A 419 -8.25 5.52 13.44
CA SER A 419 -8.00 4.09 13.37
C SER A 419 -7.32 3.63 14.67
N ASN A 420 -8.11 3.19 15.63
CA ASN A 420 -7.65 2.80 16.96
C ASN A 420 -7.20 1.34 16.97
N ILE A 421 -5.98 1.06 17.46
CA ILE A 421 -5.41 -0.30 17.43
C ILE A 421 -4.47 -0.61 18.59
N GLY A 422 -4.48 -1.86 19.01
CA GLY A 422 -3.53 -2.43 19.96
C GLY A 422 -2.15 -2.72 19.34
N ASP A 423 -1.11 -2.35 20.08
CA ASP A 423 0.33 -2.44 19.74
C ASP A 423 0.75 -3.78 19.07
N ARG A 424 0.19 -4.91 19.49
CA ARG A 424 0.49 -6.22 18.88
C ARG A 424 -0.04 -6.38 17.45
N ALA A 425 -1.28 -5.96 17.20
CA ALA A 425 -1.88 -6.05 15.86
C ALA A 425 -1.19 -5.10 14.88
N LEU A 426 -0.80 -3.91 15.37
CA LEU A 426 0.01 -2.95 14.63
C LEU A 426 1.32 -3.59 14.11
N HIS A 427 2.11 -4.26 14.96
CA HIS A 427 3.39 -4.87 14.56
C HIS A 427 3.24 -6.19 13.77
N GLU A 428 2.30 -7.08 14.12
CA GLU A 428 2.11 -8.39 13.44
C GLU A 428 1.35 -8.32 12.11
N VAL A 429 0.73 -7.17 11.79
CA VAL A 429 -0.07 -6.99 10.57
C VAL A 429 0.33 -5.72 9.83
N PHE A 430 -0.03 -4.54 10.34
CA PHE A 430 -0.06 -3.32 9.53
C PHE A 430 1.32 -2.69 9.29
N VAL A 431 2.24 -2.80 10.26
CA VAL A 431 3.64 -2.36 10.13
C VAL A 431 4.51 -3.40 9.43
N TRP A 432 4.10 -4.68 9.41
CA TRP A 432 4.87 -5.78 8.80
C TRP A 432 5.36 -5.50 7.35
N PRO A 433 4.53 -5.04 6.39
CA PRO A 433 4.99 -4.72 5.03
C PRO A 433 5.92 -3.50 4.98
N PHE A 434 5.77 -2.53 5.88
CA PHE A 434 6.69 -1.38 5.97
C PHE A 434 8.04 -1.81 6.53
N ALA A 435 8.09 -2.72 7.50
CA ALA A 435 9.34 -3.31 7.99
C ALA A 435 10.14 -4.01 6.89
N GLU A 436 9.46 -4.79 6.04
CA GLU A 436 10.08 -5.45 4.88
C GLU A 436 10.43 -4.45 3.77
N SER A 437 9.68 -3.35 3.63
CA SER A 437 10.01 -2.25 2.69
C SER A 437 11.25 -1.47 3.12
N VAL A 438 11.42 -1.18 4.41
CA VAL A 438 12.65 -0.56 4.95
C VAL A 438 13.84 -1.51 4.83
N ARG A 439 13.63 -2.82 5.03
CA ARG A 439 14.65 -3.84 4.73
C ARG A 439 14.97 -3.94 3.24
N ALA A 440 13.99 -3.69 2.37
CA ALA A 440 14.15 -3.56 0.92
C ALA A 440 14.70 -2.19 0.46
N ASP A 441 15.27 -1.42 1.40
CA ASP A 441 16.01 -0.18 1.15
C ASP A 441 15.13 0.99 0.63
N VAL A 442 13.84 1.03 0.98
CA VAL A 442 12.90 2.05 0.47
C VAL A 442 13.37 3.49 0.75
N ALA A 443 13.28 4.36 -0.26
CA ALA A 443 13.74 5.74 -0.21
C ALA A 443 12.88 6.66 0.67
N SER A 444 11.56 6.45 0.63
CA SER A 444 10.57 7.33 1.23
C SER A 444 9.39 6.56 1.80
N VAL A 445 8.74 7.14 2.80
CA VAL A 445 7.47 6.66 3.35
C VAL A 445 6.47 7.81 3.36
N MET A 446 5.25 7.56 2.92
CA MET A 446 4.16 8.54 2.98
C MET A 446 3.32 8.30 4.21
N CYS A 447 3.25 9.26 5.12
CA CYS A 447 2.32 9.21 6.24
C CYS A 447 0.89 9.52 5.78
N ALA A 448 -0.09 8.84 6.37
CA ALA A 448 -1.49 8.84 5.93
C ALA A 448 -2.31 10.04 6.44
N TYR A 449 -3.53 10.19 5.92
CA TYR A 449 -4.44 11.29 6.24
C TYR A 449 -5.02 11.27 7.65
N GLN A 450 -5.43 10.08 8.10
CA GLN A 450 -6.29 9.89 9.25
C GLN A 450 -5.49 9.76 10.56
N MET A 451 -6.18 9.81 11.70
CA MET A 451 -5.56 9.61 13.01
C MET A 451 -5.32 8.12 13.31
N VAL A 452 -4.37 7.85 14.20
CA VAL A 452 -4.15 6.53 14.81
C VAL A 452 -4.03 6.72 16.31
N ASN A 453 -4.92 6.08 17.08
CA ASN A 453 -5.06 6.29 18.53
C ASN A 453 -5.14 7.79 18.90
N ASN A 454 -5.96 8.55 18.18
CA ASN A 454 -6.24 9.98 18.34
C ASN A 454 -5.01 10.91 18.19
N SER A 455 -4.15 10.61 17.22
CA SER A 455 -3.11 11.52 16.71
C SER A 455 -2.89 11.29 15.21
N TYR A 456 -2.93 12.36 14.40
CA TYR A 456 -2.80 12.33 12.94
C TYR A 456 -1.52 11.61 12.48
N SER A 457 -1.62 10.73 11.48
CA SER A 457 -0.51 9.84 11.11
C SER A 457 0.77 10.59 10.70
N CYS A 458 0.67 11.78 10.12
CA CYS A 458 1.82 12.64 9.76
C CYS A 458 2.50 13.39 10.91
N GLU A 459 2.00 13.24 12.13
CA GLU A 459 2.56 13.86 13.34
C GLU A 459 2.45 12.94 14.57
N ASN A 460 2.20 11.66 14.35
CA ASN A 460 2.13 10.64 15.39
C ASN A 460 3.55 10.15 15.74
N SER A 461 4.11 10.69 16.82
CA SER A 461 5.50 10.41 17.20
C SER A 461 5.79 8.92 17.49
N LYS A 462 4.86 8.11 18.05
CA LYS A 462 5.12 6.66 18.17
C LYS A 462 5.16 5.97 16.80
N LEU A 463 4.32 6.34 15.83
CA LEU A 463 4.40 5.76 14.49
C LEU A 463 5.70 6.16 13.77
N ILE A 464 5.98 7.46 13.66
CA ILE A 464 7.10 7.95 12.85
C ILE A 464 8.44 7.83 13.60
N ASN A 465 8.58 8.44 14.77
CA ASN A 465 9.83 8.39 15.53
C ASN A 465 10.07 7.00 16.13
N GLY A 466 9.07 6.46 16.84
CA GLY A 466 9.24 5.26 17.67
C GLY A 466 9.21 3.92 16.94
N ILE A 467 8.43 3.79 15.87
CA ILE A 467 8.34 2.56 15.07
C ILE A 467 9.18 2.72 13.80
N LEU A 468 8.88 3.68 12.93
CA LEU A 468 9.54 3.77 11.63
C LEU A 468 11.02 4.14 11.72
N LYS A 469 11.37 5.23 12.42
CA LYS A 469 12.76 5.73 12.45
C LYS A 469 13.65 4.99 13.46
N ASP A 470 13.14 4.65 14.65
CA ASP A 470 13.92 3.96 15.69
C ASP A 470 13.91 2.43 15.52
N GLU A 471 12.75 1.78 15.70
CA GLU A 471 12.66 0.32 15.66
C GLU A 471 13.00 -0.24 14.28
N LEU A 472 12.36 0.24 13.22
CA LEU A 472 12.65 -0.21 11.85
C LEU A 472 13.92 0.42 11.26
N GLY A 473 14.58 1.33 11.98
CA GLY A 473 15.86 1.91 11.56
C GLY A 473 15.81 2.65 10.22
N PHE A 474 14.68 3.29 9.87
CA PHE A 474 14.48 3.91 8.57
C PHE A 474 15.45 5.06 8.27
N GLN A 475 16.19 4.92 7.15
CA GLN A 475 17.23 5.85 6.69
C GLN A 475 16.73 6.86 5.64
N GLY A 476 15.54 6.67 5.08
CA GLY A 476 14.96 7.59 4.09
C GLY A 476 14.27 8.79 4.73
N PHE A 477 13.43 9.47 3.93
CA PHE A 477 12.62 10.60 4.38
C PHE A 477 11.12 10.27 4.46
N VAL A 478 10.42 10.86 5.42
CA VAL A 478 8.96 10.76 5.59
C VAL A 478 8.31 11.96 4.94
N GLN A 479 7.49 11.73 3.91
CA GLN A 479 6.65 12.75 3.28
C GLN A 479 5.21 12.67 3.77
N SER A 480 4.46 13.77 3.68
CA SER A 480 3.01 13.72 3.82
C SER A 480 2.32 13.17 2.58
N ASP A 481 1.12 12.61 2.76
CA ASP A 481 0.09 12.63 1.73
C ASP A 481 -0.44 14.07 1.53
N TRP A 482 -1.19 14.35 0.47
CA TRP A 482 -1.45 15.71 -0.01
C TRP A 482 -2.44 16.46 0.89
N LEU A 483 -1.95 17.42 1.69
CA LEU A 483 -2.62 18.04 2.85
C LEU A 483 -2.82 17.12 4.07
N ALA A 484 -2.00 16.07 4.27
CA ALA A 484 -2.08 15.25 5.48
C ALA A 484 -1.40 15.88 6.72
N GLN A 485 -0.61 16.95 6.54
CA GLN A 485 -0.03 17.74 7.63
C GLN A 485 -1.13 18.57 8.33
N ARG A 486 -1.09 18.67 9.67
CA ARG A 486 -2.05 19.47 10.46
C ARG A 486 -1.38 20.53 11.34
N SER A 487 -0.21 20.21 11.89
CA SER A 487 0.59 21.11 12.72
C SER A 487 1.89 21.58 12.04
N GLY A 488 2.44 22.72 12.51
CA GLY A 488 3.71 23.27 12.05
C GLY A 488 4.91 22.66 12.77
N VAL A 489 5.06 23.00 14.05
CA VAL A 489 6.20 22.53 14.87
C VAL A 489 6.00 21.07 15.32
N GLN A 490 4.78 20.67 15.65
CA GLN A 490 4.51 19.32 16.17
C GLN A 490 4.83 18.23 15.13
N SER A 491 4.40 18.37 13.87
CA SER A 491 4.75 17.43 12.78
C SER A 491 6.27 17.33 12.55
N ALA A 492 6.98 18.45 12.59
CA ALA A 492 8.44 18.51 12.47
C ALA A 492 9.15 17.72 13.60
N LEU A 493 8.72 17.89 14.86
CA LEU A 493 9.30 17.19 16.01
C LEU A 493 8.87 15.71 16.08
N SER A 494 7.65 15.40 15.64
CA SER A 494 7.13 14.03 15.52
C SER A 494 7.75 13.23 14.37
N GLY A 495 8.56 13.87 13.53
CA GLY A 495 9.48 13.18 12.61
C GLY A 495 9.12 13.25 11.13
N LEU A 496 8.15 14.06 10.72
CA LEU A 496 7.94 14.39 9.30
C LEU A 496 9.23 15.02 8.73
N ASP A 497 9.58 14.74 7.47
CA ASP A 497 10.75 15.31 6.78
C ASP A 497 10.38 16.17 5.57
N MET A 498 9.24 15.91 4.92
CA MET A 498 8.79 16.63 3.73
C MET A 498 7.28 16.90 3.75
N SER A 499 6.90 18.17 3.59
CA SER A 499 5.49 18.60 3.43
C SER A 499 5.08 18.59 1.95
N MET A 500 3.95 17.96 1.63
CA MET A 500 3.38 17.87 0.27
C MET A 500 1.87 18.13 0.28
N PRO A 501 1.33 18.90 -0.70
CA PRO A 501 2.04 19.64 -1.75
C PRO A 501 2.80 20.89 -1.25
N GLY A 502 2.75 21.15 0.06
CA GLY A 502 3.39 22.29 0.75
C GLY A 502 2.37 23.24 1.38
N ASP A 503 1.18 23.35 0.77
CA ASP A 503 0.03 24.06 1.34
C ASP A 503 -0.35 23.49 2.72
N GLY A 504 -0.87 24.34 3.61
CA GLY A 504 -1.20 23.96 4.98
C GLY A 504 -2.51 23.18 5.12
N LEU A 505 -3.59 23.88 5.47
CA LEU A 505 -4.89 23.26 5.80
C LEU A 505 -5.91 23.34 4.67
N LYS A 506 -5.57 23.97 3.55
CA LYS A 506 -6.47 24.26 2.42
C LYS A 506 -5.72 24.11 1.09
N TRP A 507 -6.43 23.78 0.03
CA TRP A 507 -5.83 23.60 -1.31
C TRP A 507 -5.55 24.95 -2.00
N ALA A 508 -4.28 25.18 -2.37
CA ALA A 508 -3.87 26.26 -3.26
C ALA A 508 -4.33 27.67 -2.82
N ASP A 509 -4.24 28.00 -1.54
CA ASP A 509 -4.33 29.40 -1.06
C ASP A 509 -2.95 30.04 -0.86
N GLY A 510 -1.91 29.24 -0.63
CA GLY A 510 -0.53 29.66 -0.38
C GLY A 510 -0.15 29.75 1.10
N GLU A 511 -1.08 29.42 2.02
CA GLU A 511 -0.86 29.51 3.47
C GLU A 511 -0.23 28.19 3.97
N ALA A 512 1.11 28.16 4.05
CA ALA A 512 1.87 26.97 4.43
C ALA A 512 1.97 26.77 5.95
N LEU A 513 1.92 25.51 6.41
CA LEU A 513 2.28 25.14 7.80
C LEU A 513 3.79 25.07 8.01
N TRP A 514 4.57 24.83 6.95
CA TRP A 514 6.03 24.99 6.90
C TRP A 514 6.40 26.22 6.06
N GLY A 515 7.35 26.14 5.12
CA GLY A 515 7.83 27.31 4.38
C GLY A 515 8.29 28.42 5.34
N PRO A 516 7.74 29.65 5.28
CA PRO A 516 8.20 30.74 6.14
C PRO A 516 8.00 30.43 7.64
N GLN A 517 7.00 29.61 7.99
CA GLN A 517 6.74 29.20 9.37
C GLN A 517 7.87 28.32 9.92
N LEU A 518 8.43 27.42 9.10
CA LEU A 518 9.54 26.55 9.51
C LEU A 518 10.86 27.33 9.63
N THR A 519 11.09 28.31 8.75
CA THR A 519 12.20 29.27 8.87
C THR A 519 12.11 30.06 10.18
N ALA A 520 10.93 30.60 10.53
CA ALA A 520 10.71 31.29 11.79
C ALA A 520 10.89 30.36 13.01
N ALA A 521 10.37 29.13 12.95
CA ALA A 521 10.47 28.12 14.00
C ALA A 521 11.90 27.68 14.30
N ALA A 522 12.76 27.62 13.28
CA ALA A 522 14.20 27.37 13.44
C ALA A 522 14.90 28.55 14.14
N LEU A 523 14.69 29.78 13.67
CA LEU A 523 15.30 30.99 14.24
C LEU A 523 14.90 31.20 15.72
N ASN A 524 13.62 31.00 16.04
CA ASN A 524 13.09 31.15 17.41
C ASN A 524 13.33 29.92 18.31
N THR A 525 13.98 28.87 17.79
CA THR A 525 14.32 27.60 18.47
C THR A 525 13.15 26.74 18.95
N SER A 526 11.94 26.91 18.40
CA SER A 526 10.85 25.92 18.58
C SER A 526 11.13 24.62 17.80
N VAL A 527 11.78 24.70 16.62
CA VAL A 527 12.38 23.55 15.93
C VAL A 527 13.91 23.63 16.06
N PRO A 528 14.60 22.63 16.65
CA PRO A 528 16.06 22.61 16.70
C PRO A 528 16.71 22.48 15.31
N MET A 529 17.85 23.12 15.08
CA MET A 529 18.58 22.98 13.81
C MET A 529 19.04 21.54 13.54
N GLU A 530 19.39 20.78 14.58
CA GLU A 530 19.65 19.32 14.49
C GLU A 530 18.47 18.58 13.81
N ARG A 531 17.22 18.95 14.13
CA ARG A 531 16.04 18.33 13.55
C ARG A 531 15.90 18.69 12.06
N LEU A 532 16.01 19.97 11.71
CA LEU A 532 15.90 20.43 10.33
C LEU A 532 17.02 19.87 9.44
N ASN A 533 18.28 19.91 9.91
CA ASN A 533 19.42 19.36 9.18
C ASN A 533 19.25 17.85 8.92
N ASP A 534 18.65 17.08 9.85
CA ASP A 534 18.30 15.67 9.61
C ASP A 534 17.23 15.48 8.53
N MET A 535 16.19 16.33 8.47
CA MET A 535 15.18 16.29 7.40
C MET A 535 15.83 16.43 6.02
N VAL A 536 16.63 17.48 5.84
CA VAL A 536 17.30 17.77 4.56
C VAL A 536 18.32 16.67 4.24
N THR A 537 19.08 16.21 5.23
CA THR A 537 20.09 15.17 5.01
C THR A 537 19.44 13.84 4.63
N ARG A 538 18.26 13.47 5.16
CA ARG A 538 17.48 12.30 4.71
C ARG A 538 17.10 12.39 3.22
N ILE A 539 16.60 13.56 2.80
CA ILE A 539 16.17 13.80 1.41
C ILE A 539 17.37 13.78 0.45
N VAL A 540 18.44 14.51 0.78
CA VAL A 540 19.67 14.59 -0.04
C VAL A 540 20.43 13.26 -0.04
N ALA A 541 20.42 12.50 1.07
CA ALA A 541 21.03 11.16 1.12
C ALA A 541 20.28 10.18 0.22
N ALA A 542 18.94 10.21 0.17
CA ALA A 542 18.18 9.35 -0.74
C ALA A 542 18.50 9.68 -2.22
N TRP A 543 18.57 10.96 -2.58
CA TRP A 543 18.98 11.43 -3.90
C TRP A 543 20.38 10.91 -4.30
N PHE A 544 21.37 10.97 -3.40
CA PHE A 544 22.70 10.39 -3.62
C PHE A 544 22.70 8.86 -3.66
N HIS A 545 21.92 8.20 -2.80
CA HIS A 545 21.91 6.74 -2.66
C HIS A 545 21.40 6.06 -3.93
N PHE A 546 20.36 6.60 -4.56
CA PHE A 546 19.84 6.15 -5.86
C PHE A 546 20.53 6.80 -7.07
N ARG A 547 21.66 7.50 -6.83
CA ARG A 547 22.57 8.06 -7.85
C ARG A 547 21.92 9.07 -8.79
N GLN A 548 20.98 9.85 -8.29
CA GLN A 548 20.30 10.90 -9.06
C GLN A 548 21.21 12.12 -9.32
N ASP A 549 22.33 12.23 -8.59
CA ASP A 549 23.47 13.10 -8.90
C ASP A 549 24.07 12.81 -10.29
N THR A 550 24.00 11.56 -10.76
CA THR A 550 24.56 11.09 -12.05
C THR A 550 23.59 11.16 -13.24
N TRP A 551 22.42 11.81 -13.12
CA TRP A 551 21.47 11.92 -14.23
C TRP A 551 21.88 13.02 -15.23
N GLU A 552 21.97 12.67 -16.52
CA GLU A 552 22.39 13.56 -17.61
C GLU A 552 21.31 14.59 -17.98
N GLU A 553 20.05 14.15 -18.08
CA GLU A 553 18.89 15.04 -18.17
C GLU A 553 18.27 15.22 -16.77
N ARG A 554 17.88 16.46 -16.44
CA ARG A 554 17.32 16.84 -15.13
C ARG A 554 15.93 17.46 -15.27
N GLY A 555 15.06 17.14 -14.31
CA GLY A 555 13.69 17.65 -14.23
C GLY A 555 12.69 16.92 -15.14
N PRO A 556 11.38 17.09 -14.88
CA PRO A 556 10.32 16.43 -15.64
C PRO A 556 10.24 16.92 -17.10
N ASN A 557 9.74 16.06 -17.99
CA ASN A 557 9.53 16.36 -19.42
C ASN A 557 8.06 16.29 -19.88
N PHE A 558 7.14 16.33 -18.92
CA PHE A 558 5.69 16.39 -19.08
C PHE A 558 5.10 17.34 -18.02
N SER A 559 3.84 17.74 -18.18
CA SER A 559 3.08 18.52 -17.20
C SER A 559 1.87 17.77 -16.70
N SER A 560 1.68 17.73 -15.38
CA SER A 560 0.50 17.11 -14.74
C SER A 560 -0.80 17.88 -14.98
N TRP A 561 -0.74 19.09 -15.54
CA TRP A 561 -1.83 20.06 -15.54
C TRP A 561 -2.34 20.44 -16.93
N THR A 562 -1.66 19.98 -17.99
CA THR A 562 -2.06 20.24 -19.39
C THR A 562 -1.50 19.16 -20.31
N ASN A 563 -2.26 18.80 -21.36
CA ASN A 563 -1.81 17.94 -22.45
C ASN A 563 -1.16 18.74 -23.60
N GLU A 564 -1.19 20.08 -23.54
CA GLU A 564 -0.62 20.94 -24.58
C GLU A 564 0.91 20.97 -24.52
N LYS A 565 1.57 21.12 -25.68
CA LYS A 565 3.04 21.23 -25.77
C LYS A 565 3.57 22.42 -24.97
N MET A 566 2.88 23.56 -25.09
CA MET A 566 3.24 24.82 -24.45
C MET A 566 2.32 25.06 -23.24
N GLY A 567 2.88 25.56 -22.14
CA GLY A 567 2.11 25.83 -20.93
C GLY A 567 2.84 26.71 -19.92
N LYS A 568 2.13 26.98 -18.81
CA LYS A 568 2.70 27.61 -17.62
C LYS A 568 3.60 26.64 -16.86
N LEU A 569 4.67 27.15 -16.25
CA LEU A 569 5.48 26.39 -15.29
C LEU A 569 4.79 26.24 -13.93
N HIS A 570 4.00 27.25 -13.52
CA HIS A 570 3.34 27.32 -12.21
C HIS A 570 1.84 27.62 -12.38
N PRO A 571 1.05 26.73 -13.03
CA PRO A 571 -0.34 27.00 -13.38
C PRO A 571 -1.27 27.30 -12.20
N GLY A 572 -0.93 26.88 -10.98
CA GLY A 572 -1.64 27.27 -9.76
C GLY A 572 -1.60 28.78 -9.47
N SER A 573 -0.61 29.51 -10.00
CA SER A 573 -0.49 30.95 -9.82
C SER A 573 -1.30 31.75 -10.84
N PRO A 574 -2.10 32.74 -10.41
CA PRO A 574 -2.73 33.69 -11.32
C PRO A 574 -1.73 34.65 -11.98
N ASP A 575 -0.56 34.88 -11.36
CA ASP A 575 0.43 35.88 -11.81
C ASP A 575 1.56 35.29 -12.68
N ASP A 576 1.65 33.97 -12.82
CA ASP A 576 2.59 33.32 -13.76
C ASP A 576 2.20 33.65 -15.22
N ASP A 577 3.08 34.33 -15.96
CA ASP A 577 2.92 34.63 -17.39
C ASP A 577 3.85 33.81 -18.30
N SER A 578 4.50 32.77 -17.76
CA SER A 578 5.36 31.84 -18.52
C SER A 578 4.61 31.05 -19.60
N GLN A 579 5.31 30.75 -20.69
CA GLN A 579 4.84 29.96 -21.83
C GLN A 579 5.99 29.09 -22.35
N GLU A 580 6.27 27.99 -21.64
CA GLU A 580 7.41 27.11 -21.87
C GLU A 580 7.00 25.76 -22.49
N GLU A 581 7.96 25.02 -23.03
CA GLU A 581 7.75 23.65 -23.54
C GLU A 581 7.63 22.66 -22.37
N VAL A 582 6.43 22.56 -21.80
CA VAL A 582 6.15 21.72 -20.63
C VAL A 582 5.87 20.26 -20.96
N ASN A 583 5.47 19.93 -22.20
CA ASN A 583 5.30 18.56 -22.68
C ASN A 583 6.19 18.27 -23.89
N LYS A 584 7.10 17.30 -23.72
CA LYS A 584 8.03 16.83 -24.77
C LYS A 584 7.57 15.52 -25.44
N PHE A 585 6.45 14.94 -24.99
CA PHE A 585 5.85 13.71 -25.53
C PHE A 585 6.79 12.49 -25.60
N VAL A 586 7.67 12.35 -24.59
CA VAL A 586 8.64 11.25 -24.50
C VAL A 586 7.91 9.93 -24.31
N ASN A 587 8.05 9.01 -25.27
CA ASN A 587 7.47 7.67 -25.16
C ASN A 587 8.31 6.75 -24.27
N ALA A 588 7.76 6.37 -23.13
CA ALA A 588 8.46 5.59 -22.12
C ALA A 588 8.10 4.09 -22.11
N GLN A 589 7.06 3.66 -22.86
CA GLN A 589 6.52 2.28 -22.93
C GLN A 589 7.51 1.22 -23.47
N VAL A 590 8.76 1.58 -23.74
CA VAL A 590 9.80 0.73 -24.34
C VAL A 590 11.08 0.76 -23.51
N SER A 591 11.57 -0.44 -23.17
CA SER A 591 12.92 -0.60 -22.64
C SER A 591 13.98 -0.55 -23.77
N PRO A 592 15.21 -0.09 -23.48
CA PRO A 592 16.37 -0.38 -24.33
C PRO A 592 16.45 -1.88 -24.65
N GLY A 593 16.72 -2.24 -25.90
CA GLY A 593 16.60 -3.62 -26.37
C GLY A 593 15.18 -4.05 -26.81
N SER A 594 14.27 -3.09 -27.04
CA SER A 594 12.99 -3.27 -27.75
C SER A 594 11.93 -4.14 -27.06
N LYS A 595 12.07 -4.46 -25.77
CA LYS A 595 10.97 -5.06 -24.98
C LYS A 595 9.93 -3.98 -24.61
N LEU A 596 8.70 -4.16 -25.06
CA LEU A 596 7.54 -3.33 -24.71
C LEU A 596 7.06 -3.63 -23.30
N HIS A 597 6.80 -2.60 -22.49
CA HIS A 597 6.28 -2.77 -21.12
C HIS A 597 4.87 -3.35 -21.09
N SER A 598 4.07 -3.17 -22.15
CA SER A 598 2.78 -3.86 -22.33
C SER A 598 2.91 -5.40 -22.32
N THR A 599 4.08 -5.97 -22.66
CA THR A 599 4.32 -7.41 -22.53
C THR A 599 4.32 -7.84 -21.05
N ILE A 600 4.88 -7.02 -20.17
CA ILE A 600 4.86 -7.25 -18.72
C ILE A 600 3.44 -7.02 -18.17
N ALA A 601 2.75 -5.98 -18.63
CA ALA A 601 1.35 -5.73 -18.25
C ALA A 601 0.44 -6.93 -18.59
N ARG A 602 0.53 -7.47 -19.82
CA ARG A 602 -0.20 -8.67 -20.25
C ARG A 602 0.14 -9.91 -19.42
N GLN A 603 1.43 -10.12 -19.13
CA GLN A 603 1.88 -11.25 -18.30
C GLN A 603 1.34 -11.18 -16.87
N VAL A 604 1.40 -10.00 -16.24
CA VAL A 604 0.86 -9.78 -14.89
C VAL A 604 -0.66 -9.94 -14.87
N ALA A 605 -1.38 -9.44 -15.87
CA ALA A 605 -2.84 -9.63 -15.98
C ALA A 605 -3.23 -11.10 -16.19
N ALA A 606 -2.54 -11.83 -17.06
CA ALA A 606 -2.83 -13.24 -17.34
C ALA A 606 -2.48 -14.14 -16.14
N GLU A 607 -1.33 -13.92 -15.49
CA GLU A 607 -0.96 -14.66 -14.28
C GLU A 607 -1.72 -14.22 -13.02
N GLY A 608 -2.30 -13.01 -13.02
CA GLY A 608 -3.17 -12.49 -11.94
C GLY A 608 -4.65 -12.83 -12.11
N THR A 609 -5.03 -13.50 -13.21
CA THR A 609 -6.39 -13.99 -13.43
C THR A 609 -6.59 -15.33 -12.71
N VAL A 610 -7.59 -15.38 -11.82
CA VAL A 610 -7.87 -16.52 -10.95
C VAL A 610 -9.06 -17.33 -11.49
N LEU A 611 -8.88 -18.63 -11.71
CA LEU A 611 -9.97 -19.53 -12.09
C LEU A 611 -10.68 -20.08 -10.83
N LEU A 612 -11.88 -19.60 -10.55
CA LEU A 612 -12.64 -19.95 -9.35
C LEU A 612 -13.51 -21.20 -9.54
N LYS A 613 -14.03 -21.42 -10.75
CA LYS A 613 -14.91 -22.56 -11.07
C LYS A 613 -14.58 -23.08 -12.47
N ASN A 614 -14.51 -24.40 -12.65
CA ASN A 614 -14.40 -25.03 -13.97
C ASN A 614 -15.07 -26.42 -14.01
N VAL A 615 -16.38 -26.44 -14.29
CA VAL A 615 -17.18 -27.66 -14.37
C VAL A 615 -16.99 -28.33 -15.73
N ASN A 616 -16.80 -29.65 -15.73
CA ASN A 616 -16.65 -30.50 -16.93
C ASN A 616 -15.53 -30.05 -17.89
N ASN A 617 -14.48 -29.39 -17.37
CA ASN A 617 -13.40 -28.78 -18.17
C ASN A 617 -13.96 -27.87 -19.27
N THR A 618 -14.87 -26.96 -18.90
CA THR A 618 -15.47 -25.99 -19.83
C THR A 618 -14.45 -24.95 -20.29
N LEU A 619 -13.47 -24.63 -19.45
CA LEU A 619 -12.25 -23.94 -19.84
C LEU A 619 -11.06 -24.93 -19.83
N PRO A 620 -10.06 -24.77 -20.70
CA PRO A 620 -9.95 -23.71 -21.71
C PRO A 620 -10.86 -23.94 -22.93
N LEU A 621 -11.24 -22.83 -23.59
CA LEU A 621 -12.05 -22.83 -24.80
C LEU A 621 -11.26 -23.34 -26.01
N SER A 622 -11.93 -24.03 -26.93
CA SER A 622 -11.32 -24.48 -28.18
C SER A 622 -11.37 -23.39 -29.25
N ARG A 623 -10.21 -22.98 -29.78
CA ARG A 623 -10.10 -22.12 -30.98
C ARG A 623 -10.70 -22.76 -32.25
N SER A 624 -10.96 -24.08 -32.24
CA SER A 624 -11.60 -24.83 -33.33
C SER A 624 -13.03 -25.28 -33.02
N ALA A 625 -13.76 -24.51 -32.20
CA ALA A 625 -15.17 -24.78 -31.89
C ALA A 625 -16.04 -24.84 -33.17
N SER A 626 -16.97 -25.81 -33.20
CA SER A 626 -17.86 -26.08 -34.33
C SER A 626 -19.05 -26.94 -33.90
N ARG A 627 -20.12 -26.97 -34.72
CA ARG A 627 -21.27 -27.87 -34.56
C ARG A 627 -21.35 -28.87 -35.71
N LEU A 628 -22.00 -30.02 -35.47
CA LEU A 628 -22.32 -31.00 -36.51
C LEU A 628 -23.32 -30.46 -37.56
N LYS A 629 -24.07 -29.40 -37.25
CA LYS A 629 -24.99 -28.68 -38.13
C LYS A 629 -25.00 -27.20 -37.75
N GLY A 630 -24.76 -26.32 -38.72
CA GLY A 630 -24.61 -24.88 -38.49
C GLY A 630 -23.28 -24.51 -37.81
N LYS A 631 -23.12 -23.23 -37.49
CA LYS A 631 -21.99 -22.71 -36.72
C LYS A 631 -22.23 -22.91 -35.22
N TYR A 632 -21.15 -23.01 -34.43
CA TYR A 632 -21.20 -22.91 -32.97
C TYR A 632 -21.55 -21.47 -32.58
N ARG A 633 -22.51 -21.25 -31.68
CA ARG A 633 -23.03 -19.90 -31.37
C ARG A 633 -22.53 -19.42 -30.01
N VAL A 634 -21.88 -18.25 -30.01
CA VAL A 634 -21.28 -17.63 -28.83
C VAL A 634 -21.88 -16.24 -28.63
N GLY A 635 -22.56 -16.03 -27.51
CA GLY A 635 -22.96 -14.70 -27.06
C GLY A 635 -21.97 -14.15 -26.04
N VAL A 636 -21.59 -12.88 -26.18
CA VAL A 636 -20.80 -12.10 -25.22
C VAL A 636 -21.71 -11.04 -24.62
N TYR A 637 -21.90 -11.04 -23.31
CA TYR A 637 -22.92 -10.27 -22.59
C TYR A 637 -22.30 -9.37 -21.52
N GLY A 638 -22.89 -8.19 -21.34
CA GLY A 638 -22.53 -7.24 -20.29
C GLY A 638 -21.75 -6.04 -20.81
N GLU A 639 -21.99 -4.89 -20.18
CA GLU A 639 -21.29 -3.62 -20.44
C GLU A 639 -19.76 -3.77 -20.21
N ASP A 640 -19.37 -4.55 -19.20
CA ASP A 640 -17.98 -4.81 -18.81
C ASP A 640 -17.16 -5.61 -19.85
N ALA A 641 -17.81 -6.14 -20.90
CA ALA A 641 -17.09 -6.67 -22.07
C ALA A 641 -16.63 -5.57 -23.05
N GLY A 642 -17.23 -4.38 -23.02
CA GLY A 642 -17.09 -3.36 -24.07
C GLY A 642 -16.12 -2.22 -23.76
N PRO A 643 -15.82 -1.36 -24.76
CA PRO A 643 -14.92 -0.21 -24.61
C PRO A 643 -15.58 1.03 -23.98
N GLY A 644 -16.88 0.98 -23.64
CA GLY A 644 -17.64 2.12 -23.14
C GLY A 644 -17.57 3.33 -24.08
N LYS A 645 -17.25 4.50 -23.52
CA LYS A 645 -16.96 5.76 -24.24
C LYS A 645 -15.45 5.98 -24.48
N GLY A 646 -14.62 4.97 -24.25
CA GLY A 646 -13.16 5.06 -24.22
C GLY A 646 -12.60 5.13 -22.78
N PRO A 647 -11.34 4.71 -22.56
CA PRO A 647 -10.80 4.46 -21.22
C PRO A 647 -10.57 5.74 -20.39
N ASN A 648 -10.18 6.83 -21.05
CA ASN A 648 -9.87 8.10 -20.39
C ASN A 648 -11.07 9.08 -20.41
N PHE A 649 -12.29 8.60 -20.69
CA PHE A 649 -13.48 9.45 -20.79
C PHE A 649 -13.82 10.18 -19.48
N CYS A 650 -13.53 9.55 -18.33
CA CYS A 650 -13.64 10.16 -17.01
C CYS A 650 -12.25 10.49 -16.47
N ALA A 651 -12.10 11.69 -15.89
CA ALA A 651 -10.89 12.12 -15.18
C ALA A 651 -10.65 11.21 -13.96
N ASP A 652 -9.37 10.92 -13.66
CA ASP A 652 -8.93 10.02 -12.57
C ASP A 652 -9.70 8.67 -12.54
N ARG A 653 -10.17 8.23 -13.71
CA ARG A 653 -11.01 7.03 -13.94
C ARG A 653 -12.32 6.98 -13.13
N GLY A 654 -12.84 8.12 -12.67
CA GLY A 654 -14.01 8.24 -11.78
C GLY A 654 -15.39 7.84 -12.32
N CYS A 655 -15.50 6.80 -13.15
CA CYS A 655 -16.79 6.23 -13.54
C CYS A 655 -16.71 4.76 -14.02
N ASN A 656 -17.62 3.93 -13.51
CA ASN A 656 -17.82 2.56 -13.97
C ASN A 656 -18.63 2.53 -15.29
N GLN A 657 -17.95 2.43 -16.42
CA GLN A 657 -18.56 2.31 -17.76
C GLN A 657 -17.64 1.59 -18.75
N GLY A 658 -18.18 0.64 -19.50
CA GLY A 658 -17.37 -0.34 -20.24
C GLY A 658 -16.62 -1.29 -19.31
N THR A 659 -15.51 -1.85 -19.80
CA THR A 659 -14.65 -2.81 -19.06
C THR A 659 -13.85 -2.15 -17.94
N LEU A 660 -13.86 -2.73 -16.75
CA LEU A 660 -13.16 -2.19 -15.58
C LEU A 660 -11.69 -2.65 -15.55
N ALA A 661 -10.76 -1.74 -15.86
CA ALA A 661 -9.31 -2.03 -15.94
C ALA A 661 -8.47 -1.42 -14.79
N SER A 662 -9.04 -0.49 -14.03
CA SER A 662 -8.47 0.25 -12.89
C SER A 662 -9.64 0.74 -12.03
N GLY A 663 -9.44 0.94 -10.72
CA GLY A 663 -10.33 1.80 -9.90
C GLY A 663 -10.01 3.29 -10.12
N TRP A 664 -10.58 4.17 -9.28
CA TRP A 664 -10.47 5.63 -9.45
C TRP A 664 -9.63 6.37 -8.38
N GLY A 665 -9.14 7.57 -8.72
CA GLY A 665 -8.43 8.49 -7.80
C GLY A 665 -6.95 8.71 -8.14
N SER A 666 -6.12 9.03 -7.15
CA SER A 666 -4.67 9.21 -7.29
C SER A 666 -3.93 7.95 -7.72
N GLY A 667 -4.46 6.76 -7.41
CA GLY A 667 -3.91 5.47 -7.82
C GLY A 667 -3.97 5.15 -9.32
N THR A 668 -4.24 6.14 -10.19
CA THR A 668 -4.59 5.93 -11.60
C THR A 668 -3.54 6.45 -12.60
N VAL A 669 -3.80 6.17 -13.87
CA VAL A 669 -2.93 6.43 -15.03
C VAL A 669 -3.81 6.75 -16.24
N GLU A 670 -3.32 7.57 -17.17
CA GLU A 670 -3.95 7.74 -18.48
C GLU A 670 -3.61 6.55 -19.38
N PHE A 671 -4.63 5.83 -19.85
CA PHE A 671 -4.42 4.66 -20.72
C PHE A 671 -3.91 5.12 -22.10
N PRO A 672 -2.80 4.57 -22.62
CA PRO A 672 -2.36 4.84 -24.00
C PRO A 672 -3.30 4.15 -25.02
N TYR A 673 -3.88 3.04 -24.60
CA TYR A 673 -5.00 2.30 -25.18
C TYR A 673 -5.57 1.39 -24.08
N LEU A 674 -6.73 0.79 -24.32
CA LEU A 674 -7.26 -0.30 -23.51
C LEU A 674 -7.90 -1.32 -24.44
N VAL A 675 -7.38 -2.55 -24.48
CA VAL A 675 -8.00 -3.64 -25.25
C VAL A 675 -9.14 -4.22 -24.43
N SER A 676 -10.38 -3.96 -24.83
CA SER A 676 -11.55 -4.54 -24.15
C SER A 676 -11.69 -6.04 -24.42
N PRO A 677 -12.37 -6.80 -23.53
CA PRO A 677 -12.67 -8.21 -23.77
C PRO A 677 -13.38 -8.46 -25.10
N TRP A 678 -14.28 -7.57 -25.54
CA TRP A 678 -14.98 -7.70 -26.82
C TRP A 678 -14.04 -7.56 -28.03
N GLU A 679 -13.20 -6.52 -28.05
CA GLU A 679 -12.26 -6.29 -29.17
C GLU A 679 -11.30 -7.46 -29.36
N ALA A 680 -10.90 -8.10 -28.25
CA ALA A 680 -10.12 -9.34 -28.28
C ALA A 680 -10.96 -10.54 -28.77
N LEU A 681 -12.20 -10.70 -28.28
CA LEU A 681 -13.06 -11.86 -28.55
C LEU A 681 -13.67 -11.89 -29.95
N GLU A 682 -13.95 -10.74 -30.58
CA GLU A 682 -14.56 -10.64 -31.91
C GLU A 682 -13.77 -11.43 -32.97
N SER A 683 -12.43 -11.44 -32.85
CA SER A 683 -11.51 -12.12 -33.78
C SER A 683 -10.97 -13.47 -33.30
N ALA A 684 -11.39 -13.94 -32.11
CA ALA A 684 -10.77 -15.09 -31.44
C ALA A 684 -11.08 -16.47 -32.08
N TRP A 685 -12.05 -16.52 -33.00
CA TRP A 685 -12.49 -17.72 -33.73
C TRP A 685 -12.65 -17.46 -35.23
N SER A 686 -12.62 -18.52 -36.05
CA SER A 686 -13.02 -18.42 -37.46
C SER A 686 -14.53 -18.18 -37.60
N ASN A 687 -14.89 -17.13 -38.33
CA ASN A 687 -16.27 -16.83 -38.67
C ASN A 687 -16.92 -17.89 -39.59
N GLU A 688 -16.17 -18.86 -40.12
CA GLU A 688 -16.73 -20.00 -40.87
C GLU A 688 -17.39 -21.03 -39.93
N THR A 689 -16.79 -21.29 -38.76
CA THR A 689 -17.22 -22.35 -37.83
C THR A 689 -17.96 -21.83 -36.60
N VAL A 690 -17.74 -20.56 -36.23
CA VAL A 690 -18.35 -19.91 -35.07
C VAL A 690 -19.13 -18.66 -35.51
N ASP A 691 -20.26 -18.42 -34.85
CA ASP A 691 -21.06 -17.19 -34.93
C ASP A 691 -20.95 -16.51 -33.56
N VAL A 692 -20.15 -15.44 -33.46
CA VAL A 692 -19.91 -14.69 -32.22
C VAL A 692 -20.72 -13.40 -32.26
N ARG A 693 -21.45 -13.05 -31.19
CA ARG A 693 -22.26 -11.84 -31.11
C ARG A 693 -22.09 -11.11 -29.78
N SER A 694 -22.00 -9.78 -29.86
CA SER A 694 -21.86 -8.88 -28.73
C SER A 694 -23.18 -8.30 -28.26
N TYR A 695 -23.39 -8.29 -26.95
CA TYR A 695 -24.50 -7.65 -26.25
C TYR A 695 -23.93 -6.82 -25.10
N LEU A 696 -23.31 -5.68 -25.44
CA LEU A 696 -22.49 -4.85 -24.55
C LEU A 696 -23.36 -3.95 -23.64
N THR A 697 -24.29 -4.57 -22.93
CA THR A 697 -25.29 -3.96 -22.05
C THR A 697 -25.71 -4.97 -20.98
N ASN A 698 -26.19 -4.48 -19.84
CA ASN A 698 -26.69 -5.32 -18.74
C ASN A 698 -28.23 -5.52 -18.80
N ASP A 699 -28.89 -4.95 -19.80
CA ASP A 699 -30.29 -5.19 -20.17
C ASP A 699 -30.35 -6.10 -21.41
N ILE A 700 -30.80 -7.35 -21.23
CA ILE A 700 -30.69 -8.43 -22.24
C ILE A 700 -32.05 -9.10 -22.48
N ALA A 701 -32.41 -9.26 -23.76
CA ALA A 701 -33.63 -9.96 -24.18
C ALA A 701 -33.46 -11.49 -24.15
N TYR A 702 -34.57 -12.21 -23.91
CA TYR A 702 -34.60 -13.67 -23.88
C TYR A 702 -34.24 -14.30 -25.23
N GLU A 703 -34.68 -13.67 -26.31
CA GLU A 703 -34.49 -14.07 -27.71
C GLU A 703 -33.00 -14.15 -28.10
N ASP A 704 -32.15 -13.35 -27.48
CA ASP A 704 -30.70 -13.34 -27.71
C ASP A 704 -29.96 -14.45 -26.98
N LEU A 705 -30.60 -15.09 -25.99
CA LEU A 705 -30.02 -16.12 -25.13
C LEU A 705 -30.36 -17.54 -25.58
N VAL A 706 -31.60 -17.77 -26.03
CA VAL A 706 -32.12 -19.12 -26.38
C VAL A 706 -31.35 -19.87 -27.45
N GLU A 707 -30.63 -19.16 -28.32
CA GLU A 707 -29.90 -19.75 -29.44
C GLU A 707 -28.49 -20.24 -29.08
N GLN A 708 -27.84 -19.71 -28.04
CA GLN A 708 -26.40 -19.89 -27.84
C GLN A 708 -25.97 -21.32 -27.45
N ASP A 709 -24.76 -21.71 -27.84
CA ASP A 709 -24.07 -22.89 -27.27
C ASP A 709 -23.22 -22.49 -26.06
N LEU A 710 -22.66 -21.27 -26.09
CA LEU A 710 -21.80 -20.68 -25.07
C LEU A 710 -22.21 -19.22 -24.83
N CYS A 711 -22.34 -18.83 -23.56
CA CYS A 711 -22.52 -17.46 -23.15
C CYS A 711 -21.31 -17.03 -22.29
N LEU A 712 -20.62 -15.97 -22.69
CA LEU A 712 -19.59 -15.30 -21.90
C LEU A 712 -20.22 -14.07 -21.26
N VAL A 713 -20.20 -13.96 -19.93
CA VAL A 713 -20.85 -12.86 -19.19
C VAL A 713 -19.79 -12.08 -18.44
N PHE A 714 -19.83 -10.77 -18.60
CA PHE A 714 -18.92 -9.81 -17.99
C PHE A 714 -19.70 -8.92 -17.02
N ALA A 715 -19.18 -8.79 -15.80
CA ALA A 715 -19.76 -7.96 -14.76
C ALA A 715 -18.67 -7.49 -13.79
N ASN A 716 -18.86 -6.33 -13.19
CA ASN A 716 -17.83 -5.70 -12.37
C ASN A 716 -18.35 -5.12 -11.05
N SER A 717 -17.42 -4.65 -10.22
CA SER A 717 -17.69 -3.90 -9.00
C SER A 717 -16.49 -2.99 -8.72
N ASP A 718 -16.70 -1.69 -8.86
CA ASP A 718 -15.70 -0.62 -8.85
C ASP A 718 -15.64 0.13 -7.51
N GLY A 719 -14.59 0.91 -7.29
CA GLY A 719 -14.32 1.69 -6.08
C GLY A 719 -13.02 2.48 -6.22
N GLY A 720 -12.77 3.40 -5.31
CA GLY A 720 -11.57 4.24 -5.40
C GLY A 720 -11.42 5.22 -4.27
N GLU A 721 -10.72 6.31 -4.56
CA GLU A 721 -10.43 7.37 -3.60
C GLU A 721 -11.66 8.22 -3.23
N GLY A 722 -11.74 8.64 -1.97
CA GLY A 722 -12.91 9.31 -1.36
C GLY A 722 -13.31 10.66 -1.97
N PHE A 723 -12.39 11.37 -2.63
CA PHE A 723 -12.70 12.67 -3.26
C PHE A 723 -13.57 12.57 -4.53
N ILE A 724 -13.88 11.35 -4.99
CA ILE A 724 -14.72 11.10 -6.17
C ILE A 724 -15.97 10.33 -5.76
N HIS A 725 -17.12 10.88 -6.16
CA HIS A 725 -18.44 10.27 -6.01
C HIS A 725 -18.95 9.78 -7.37
N SER A 726 -19.24 8.49 -7.51
CA SER A 726 -19.63 7.88 -8.80
C SER A 726 -20.70 6.80 -8.64
N ASP A 727 -21.75 6.83 -9.47
CA ASP A 727 -22.91 5.92 -9.44
C ASP A 727 -23.55 5.67 -8.04
N GLY A 728 -23.38 6.61 -7.10
CA GLY A 728 -23.87 6.52 -5.72
C GLY A 728 -22.88 5.94 -4.71
N ILE A 729 -21.61 5.81 -5.08
CA ILE A 729 -20.50 5.30 -4.27
C ILE A 729 -19.53 6.45 -3.95
N ASN A 730 -19.07 6.54 -2.70
CA ASN A 730 -18.29 7.65 -2.15
C ASN A 730 -16.87 7.16 -1.77
N GLY A 731 -16.05 6.82 -2.76
CA GLY A 731 -14.80 6.07 -2.56
C GLY A 731 -15.03 4.60 -2.17
N ASP A 732 -15.43 4.36 -0.91
CA ASP A 732 -15.73 3.02 -0.39
C ASP A 732 -17.01 2.42 -0.97
N ARG A 733 -17.01 1.11 -1.26
CA ARG A 733 -18.15 0.41 -1.86
C ARG A 733 -19.26 0.17 -0.86
N ASN A 734 -20.47 0.68 -1.13
CA ASN A 734 -21.65 0.53 -0.27
C ASN A 734 -22.00 -0.94 0.08
N ASP A 735 -21.65 -1.89 -0.80
CA ASP A 735 -21.81 -3.32 -0.59
C ASP A 735 -20.76 -4.12 -1.39
N LEU A 736 -20.81 -5.45 -1.29
CA LEU A 736 -19.93 -6.38 -2.02
C LEU A 736 -20.60 -7.05 -3.23
N PHE A 737 -21.66 -6.51 -3.81
CA PHE A 737 -22.31 -7.11 -4.98
C PHE A 737 -21.71 -6.63 -6.32
N LEU A 738 -22.15 -7.26 -7.41
CA LEU A 738 -21.84 -6.81 -8.77
C LEU A 738 -22.70 -5.58 -9.10
N GLN A 739 -22.03 -4.49 -9.45
CA GLN A 739 -22.62 -3.20 -9.77
C GLN A 739 -23.32 -3.22 -11.14
N ARG A 740 -23.91 -2.09 -11.55
CA ARG A 740 -24.55 -1.92 -12.87
C ARG A 740 -25.63 -2.98 -13.19
N ASN A 741 -26.31 -3.53 -12.17
CA ASN A 741 -27.25 -4.68 -12.28
C ASN A 741 -26.60 -6.04 -12.65
N GLY A 742 -25.29 -6.19 -12.51
CA GLY A 742 -24.52 -7.37 -12.93
C GLY A 742 -24.96 -8.69 -12.29
N THR A 743 -25.42 -8.70 -11.04
CA THR A 743 -25.98 -9.90 -10.39
C THR A 743 -27.17 -10.48 -11.18
N ASN A 744 -28.12 -9.62 -11.57
CA ASN A 744 -29.30 -10.04 -12.33
C ASN A 744 -28.97 -10.43 -13.77
N LEU A 745 -27.96 -9.78 -14.39
CA LEU A 745 -27.42 -10.18 -15.70
C LEU A 745 -26.88 -11.61 -15.65
N VAL A 746 -25.99 -11.92 -14.70
CA VAL A 746 -25.38 -13.24 -14.57
C VAL A 746 -26.44 -14.31 -14.28
N GLU A 747 -27.39 -14.04 -13.39
CA GLU A 747 -28.53 -14.93 -13.14
C GLU A 747 -29.38 -15.17 -14.40
N GLY A 748 -29.77 -14.11 -15.11
CA GLY A 748 -30.60 -14.19 -16.31
C GLY A 748 -29.94 -15.03 -17.40
N VAL A 749 -28.69 -14.71 -17.75
CA VAL A 749 -27.92 -15.45 -18.75
C VAL A 749 -27.71 -16.91 -18.31
N ALA A 750 -27.31 -17.17 -17.06
CA ALA A 750 -27.10 -18.53 -16.56
C ALA A 750 -28.37 -19.39 -16.54
N ARG A 751 -29.56 -18.79 -16.39
CA ARG A 751 -30.84 -19.51 -16.43
C ARG A 751 -31.34 -19.78 -17.85
N GLN A 752 -30.96 -18.94 -18.83
CA GLN A 752 -31.60 -18.88 -20.16
C GLN A 752 -30.68 -19.25 -21.33
N CYS A 753 -29.35 -19.22 -21.17
CA CYS A 753 -28.37 -19.54 -22.22
C CYS A 753 -28.70 -20.87 -22.92
N GLY A 754 -28.86 -20.82 -24.25
CA GLY A 754 -29.17 -21.99 -25.07
C GLY A 754 -30.50 -22.69 -24.74
N ASP A 755 -31.49 -21.96 -24.21
CA ASP A 755 -32.76 -22.51 -23.70
C ASP A 755 -32.47 -23.51 -22.55
N GLY A 756 -31.73 -23.00 -21.56
CA GLY A 756 -31.31 -23.74 -20.35
C GLY A 756 -30.27 -24.83 -20.59
N ARG A 757 -29.67 -24.91 -21.80
CA ARG A 757 -28.78 -25.99 -22.25
C ARG A 757 -27.42 -25.52 -22.76
N GLY A 758 -27.23 -24.21 -22.91
CA GLY A 758 -25.93 -23.60 -23.21
C GLY A 758 -25.02 -23.57 -21.96
N ARG A 759 -23.73 -23.35 -22.16
CA ARG A 759 -22.77 -23.17 -21.07
C ARG A 759 -22.56 -21.69 -20.79
N THR A 760 -22.62 -21.27 -19.53
CA THR A 760 -22.23 -19.90 -19.15
C THR A 760 -20.86 -19.88 -18.49
N VAL A 761 -19.99 -19.00 -18.97
CA VAL A 761 -18.72 -18.62 -18.32
C VAL A 761 -18.87 -17.19 -17.84
N VAL A 762 -18.54 -16.92 -16.58
CA VAL A 762 -18.56 -15.57 -16.01
C VAL A 762 -17.13 -15.05 -15.86
N VAL A 763 -16.91 -13.79 -16.19
CA VAL A 763 -15.68 -13.05 -15.94
C VAL A 763 -16.02 -11.87 -15.03
N VAL A 764 -15.23 -11.70 -13.97
CA VAL A 764 -15.40 -10.60 -13.01
C VAL A 764 -14.15 -9.72 -12.98
N HIS A 765 -14.33 -8.43 -13.25
CA HIS A 765 -13.34 -7.37 -12.96
C HIS A 765 -13.76 -6.62 -11.70
N SER A 766 -12.85 -6.38 -10.75
CA SER A 766 -13.21 -5.68 -9.51
C SER A 766 -11.99 -5.22 -8.71
N VAL A 767 -12.21 -4.17 -7.91
CA VAL A 767 -11.29 -3.64 -6.91
C VAL A 767 -11.07 -4.56 -5.69
N GLY A 768 -11.92 -5.57 -5.48
CA GLY A 768 -11.85 -6.44 -4.31
C GLY A 768 -13.01 -7.43 -4.26
N PRO A 769 -13.04 -8.34 -3.27
CA PRO A 769 -13.97 -9.48 -3.25
C PRO A 769 -15.43 -9.04 -3.45
N VAL A 770 -16.18 -9.87 -4.19
CA VAL A 770 -17.63 -9.71 -4.38
C VAL A 770 -18.38 -10.98 -4.03
N VAL A 771 -19.61 -10.83 -3.52
CA VAL A 771 -20.51 -11.92 -3.13
C VAL A 771 -21.00 -12.65 -4.37
N LEU A 772 -20.60 -13.92 -4.49
CA LEU A 772 -20.93 -14.78 -5.63
C LEU A 772 -22.19 -15.64 -5.39
N ASP A 773 -22.58 -15.81 -4.13
CA ASP A 773 -23.57 -16.82 -3.68
C ASP A 773 -24.95 -16.81 -4.38
N PRO A 774 -25.52 -15.67 -4.83
CA PRO A 774 -26.80 -15.67 -5.58
C PRO A 774 -26.76 -16.48 -6.88
N TRP A 775 -25.62 -16.49 -7.58
CA TRP A 775 -25.51 -16.97 -8.97
C TRP A 775 -24.47 -18.09 -9.18
N ILE A 776 -23.44 -18.17 -8.33
CA ILE A 776 -22.29 -19.07 -8.50
C ILE A 776 -22.64 -20.55 -8.60
N ASP A 777 -23.68 -21.01 -7.89
CA ASP A 777 -24.11 -22.42 -7.86
C ASP A 777 -25.26 -22.72 -8.83
N LEU A 778 -25.68 -21.76 -9.66
CA LEU A 778 -26.65 -22.01 -10.73
C LEU A 778 -26.08 -23.05 -11.72
N PRO A 779 -26.85 -24.09 -12.13
CA PRO A 779 -26.36 -25.14 -13.03
C PRO A 779 -25.85 -24.66 -14.39
N GLY A 780 -26.29 -23.48 -14.86
CA GLY A 780 -25.78 -22.88 -16.09
C GLY A 780 -24.40 -22.25 -15.97
N VAL A 781 -23.97 -21.82 -14.77
CA VAL A 781 -22.62 -21.27 -14.53
C VAL A 781 -21.61 -22.42 -14.50
N HIS A 782 -20.97 -22.66 -15.64
CA HIS A 782 -20.01 -23.74 -15.84
C HIS A 782 -18.59 -23.34 -15.40
N ALA A 783 -18.16 -22.11 -15.66
CA ALA A 783 -16.86 -21.62 -15.22
C ALA A 783 -16.90 -20.16 -14.77
N VAL A 784 -15.94 -19.76 -13.93
CA VAL A 784 -15.79 -18.39 -13.43
C VAL A 784 -14.31 -18.02 -13.40
N LEU A 785 -13.96 -16.95 -14.11
CA LEU A 785 -12.66 -16.28 -14.03
C LEU A 785 -12.82 -14.98 -13.22
N TYR A 786 -11.82 -14.67 -12.41
CA TYR A 786 -11.73 -13.44 -11.64
C TYR A 786 -10.46 -12.70 -12.10
N ALA A 787 -10.63 -11.63 -12.86
CA ALA A 787 -9.56 -10.93 -13.56
C ALA A 787 -9.02 -9.69 -12.83
N ASN A 788 -9.59 -9.35 -11.67
CA ASN A 788 -9.19 -8.22 -10.84
C ASN A 788 -9.23 -6.90 -11.64
N LEU A 789 -8.10 -6.20 -11.77
CA LEU A 789 -7.93 -4.96 -12.54
C LEU A 789 -6.71 -5.08 -13.47
N PRO A 790 -6.90 -5.50 -14.75
CA PRO A 790 -5.81 -5.96 -15.62
C PRO A 790 -5.08 -4.89 -16.45
N GLY A 791 -5.37 -3.59 -16.29
CA GLY A 791 -4.69 -2.53 -17.06
C GLY A 791 -4.93 -2.62 -18.58
N GLN A 792 -4.04 -2.01 -19.39
CA GLN A 792 -4.28 -1.79 -20.83
C GLN A 792 -4.45 -3.06 -21.69
N GLU A 793 -3.99 -4.21 -21.20
CA GLU A 793 -4.00 -5.49 -21.91
C GLU A 793 -5.18 -6.40 -21.52
N SER A 794 -6.20 -5.87 -20.83
CA SER A 794 -7.38 -6.60 -20.30
C SER A 794 -7.86 -7.78 -21.17
N GLY A 795 -8.44 -7.50 -22.34
CA GLY A 795 -8.99 -8.53 -23.22
C GLY A 795 -7.94 -9.47 -23.81
N ASN A 796 -6.73 -8.97 -24.04
CA ASN A 796 -5.60 -9.76 -24.56
C ASN A 796 -5.12 -10.81 -23.55
N ALA A 797 -4.89 -10.40 -22.31
CA ALA A 797 -4.47 -11.26 -21.21
C ALA A 797 -5.57 -12.27 -20.83
N LEU A 798 -6.83 -11.81 -20.81
CA LEU A 798 -7.99 -12.67 -20.57
C LEU A 798 -8.12 -13.76 -21.65
N ILE A 799 -7.84 -13.45 -22.92
CA ILE A 799 -7.89 -14.44 -24.00
C ILE A 799 -6.80 -15.51 -23.86
N ASP A 800 -5.60 -15.13 -23.44
CA ASP A 800 -4.52 -16.11 -23.21
C ASP A 800 -4.96 -17.17 -22.18
N VAL A 801 -5.68 -16.75 -21.13
CA VAL A 801 -6.26 -17.65 -20.12
C VAL A 801 -7.49 -18.39 -20.66
N LEU A 802 -8.48 -17.69 -21.23
CA LEU A 802 -9.74 -18.29 -21.74
C LEU A 802 -9.49 -19.44 -22.72
N PHE A 803 -8.49 -19.31 -23.61
CA PHE A 803 -8.13 -20.34 -24.59
C PHE A 803 -7.00 -21.27 -24.12
N GLY A 804 -6.43 -21.02 -22.93
CA GLY A 804 -5.39 -21.84 -22.34
C GLY A 804 -4.06 -21.78 -23.09
N ASP A 805 -3.77 -20.68 -23.78
CA ASP A 805 -2.43 -20.36 -24.28
C ASP A 805 -1.49 -20.03 -23.10
N VAL A 806 -2.04 -19.43 -22.02
CA VAL A 806 -1.47 -19.34 -20.67
C VAL A 806 -2.29 -20.21 -19.71
N ASP A 807 -1.63 -20.79 -18.70
CA ASP A 807 -2.33 -21.54 -17.64
C ASP A 807 -2.96 -20.60 -16.61
N ALA A 808 -4.21 -20.88 -16.24
CA ALA A 808 -4.87 -20.24 -15.10
C ALA A 808 -4.05 -20.55 -13.83
N SER A 809 -3.29 -19.56 -13.36
CA SER A 809 -2.29 -19.75 -12.31
C SER A 809 -2.27 -18.63 -11.27
N GLY A 810 -3.21 -17.69 -11.36
CA GLY A 810 -3.45 -16.72 -10.30
C GLY A 810 -4.07 -17.39 -9.08
N ARG A 811 -3.90 -16.75 -7.93
CA ARG A 811 -4.49 -17.16 -6.64
C ARG A 811 -5.06 -15.95 -5.94
N LEU A 812 -6.23 -16.12 -5.31
CA LEU A 812 -6.90 -15.03 -4.60
C LEU A 812 -5.96 -14.42 -3.54
N PRO A 813 -5.67 -13.11 -3.61
CA PRO A 813 -4.85 -12.42 -2.61
C PRO A 813 -5.67 -11.96 -1.38
N TYR A 814 -6.93 -12.39 -1.31
CA TYR A 814 -7.91 -12.17 -0.23
C TYR A 814 -8.90 -13.35 -0.17
N THR A 815 -9.75 -13.40 0.85
CA THR A 815 -10.87 -14.35 0.95
C THR A 815 -12.10 -13.79 0.24
N ILE A 816 -12.90 -14.67 -0.39
CA ILE A 816 -14.26 -14.34 -0.83
C ILE A 816 -15.24 -14.97 0.16
N GLY A 817 -15.87 -14.14 0.99
CA GLY A 817 -17.00 -14.51 1.85
C GLY A 817 -18.29 -14.83 1.07
N ARG A 818 -19.31 -15.33 1.77
CA ARG A 818 -20.67 -15.49 1.24
C ARG A 818 -21.51 -14.23 1.45
N SER A 819 -21.20 -13.44 2.47
CA SER A 819 -21.72 -12.09 2.66
C SER A 819 -20.63 -11.14 3.22
N LEU A 820 -20.99 -9.87 3.47
CA LEU A 820 -20.07 -8.88 4.05
C LEU A 820 -19.89 -9.07 5.57
N GLU A 821 -20.88 -9.66 6.24
CA GLU A 821 -20.87 -9.96 7.67
C GLU A 821 -19.91 -11.11 8.03
N ASP A 822 -19.57 -12.00 7.08
CA ASP A 822 -18.61 -13.10 7.27
C ASP A 822 -17.19 -12.61 7.64
N TYR A 823 -16.85 -11.36 7.33
CA TYR A 823 -15.54 -10.75 7.64
C TYR A 823 -15.49 -10.15 9.05
N GLY A 824 -16.60 -10.16 9.80
CA GLY A 824 -16.70 -9.67 11.17
C GLY A 824 -17.04 -8.18 11.30
N PRO A 825 -17.23 -7.69 12.55
CA PRO A 825 -17.72 -6.34 12.81
C PRO A 825 -16.68 -5.24 12.57
N SER A 826 -15.39 -5.49 12.83
CA SER A 826 -14.34 -4.51 12.55
C SER A 826 -14.07 -4.32 11.05
N ALA A 827 -14.44 -5.28 10.20
CA ALA A 827 -14.27 -5.22 8.75
C ALA A 827 -15.36 -4.42 8.02
N GLN A 828 -16.27 -3.77 8.75
CA GLN A 828 -17.30 -2.89 8.18
C GLN A 828 -16.73 -1.48 8.02
N VAL A 829 -17.07 -0.79 6.93
CA VAL A 829 -16.76 0.64 6.76
C VAL A 829 -17.73 1.47 7.61
N LEU A 830 -17.20 2.47 8.31
CA LEU A 830 -17.99 3.48 9.02
C LEU A 830 -18.43 4.57 8.02
N TYR A 831 -19.69 4.55 7.60
CA TYR A 831 -20.26 5.51 6.63
C TYR A 831 -20.93 6.74 7.27
N GLU A 832 -21.42 6.62 8.50
CA GLU A 832 -22.20 7.65 9.23
C GLU A 832 -21.78 7.66 10.71
N THR A 833 -21.72 8.83 11.34
CA THR A 833 -21.49 8.96 12.79
C THR A 833 -22.00 10.31 13.32
N ASP A 834 -22.32 10.37 14.62
CA ASP A 834 -22.59 11.60 15.37
C ASP A 834 -21.33 12.11 16.14
N ASP A 835 -20.23 11.34 16.16
CA ASP A 835 -19.00 11.70 16.86
C ASP A 835 -18.17 12.73 16.08
N ALA A 836 -17.72 13.80 16.77
CA ALA A 836 -16.91 14.87 16.17
C ALA A 836 -15.58 14.36 15.58
N VAL A 837 -14.92 13.44 16.28
CA VAL A 837 -13.76 12.65 15.81
C VAL A 837 -14.23 11.20 15.62
N PRO A 838 -14.54 10.75 14.40
CA PRO A 838 -15.01 9.37 14.15
C PRO A 838 -14.01 8.33 14.69
N GLN A 839 -14.48 7.20 15.23
CA GLN A 839 -13.62 6.19 15.87
C GLN A 839 -13.80 4.81 15.22
N ALA A 840 -12.72 4.26 14.63
CA ALA A 840 -12.67 2.89 14.12
C ALA A 840 -11.85 2.01 15.07
N ASN A 841 -12.53 1.25 15.95
CA ASN A 841 -11.87 0.38 16.92
C ASN A 841 -11.51 -0.99 16.30
N LEU A 842 -10.23 -1.20 16.02
CA LEU A 842 -9.68 -2.39 15.35
C LEU A 842 -9.29 -3.47 16.38
N ASP A 843 -10.18 -3.73 17.34
CA ASP A 843 -9.95 -4.66 18.47
C ASP A 843 -9.58 -6.08 18.02
N GLU A 844 -10.08 -6.52 16.85
CA GLU A 844 -9.76 -7.80 16.23
C GLU A 844 -8.62 -7.75 15.19
N GLY A 845 -7.80 -6.69 15.14
CA GLY A 845 -6.82 -6.43 14.07
C GLY A 845 -5.75 -7.50 13.78
N LEU A 846 -5.60 -8.55 14.61
CA LEU A 846 -4.80 -9.76 14.28
C LEU A 846 -5.54 -10.73 13.34
N TYR A 847 -6.86 -10.63 13.28
CA TYR A 847 -7.82 -11.55 12.68
C TYR A 847 -8.55 -10.88 11.50
N ILE A 848 -7.79 -10.41 10.52
CA ILE A 848 -8.31 -9.95 9.23
C ILE A 848 -8.44 -11.10 8.23
N ASP A 849 -9.35 -10.97 7.26
CA ASP A 849 -9.52 -11.92 6.15
C ASP A 849 -9.57 -13.39 6.62
N TYR A 850 -8.82 -14.30 6.01
CA TYR A 850 -8.80 -15.73 6.33
C TYR A 850 -8.46 -16.01 7.80
N ARG A 851 -7.80 -15.09 8.51
CA ARG A 851 -7.51 -15.23 9.94
C ARG A 851 -8.79 -15.07 10.78
N HIS A 852 -9.73 -14.22 10.35
CA HIS A 852 -11.09 -14.17 10.90
C HIS A 852 -11.82 -15.49 10.61
N PHE A 853 -11.87 -15.88 9.33
CA PHE A 853 -12.62 -17.07 8.88
C PHE A 853 -12.09 -18.37 9.54
N ASP A 854 -10.78 -18.49 9.79
CA ASP A 854 -10.20 -19.61 10.55
C ASP A 854 -10.55 -19.54 12.03
N ARG A 855 -10.40 -18.38 12.68
CA ARG A 855 -10.68 -18.23 14.13
C ARG A 855 -12.14 -18.52 14.47
N HIS A 856 -13.08 -18.04 13.64
CA HIS A 856 -14.52 -18.22 13.84
C HIS A 856 -15.08 -19.47 13.14
N ASN A 857 -14.22 -20.28 12.50
CA ASN A 857 -14.59 -21.48 11.72
C ASN A 857 -15.67 -21.20 10.66
N ILE A 858 -15.62 -20.03 10.05
CA ILE A 858 -16.48 -19.65 8.92
C ILE A 858 -15.96 -20.40 7.68
N THR A 859 -16.89 -20.82 6.82
CA THR A 859 -16.57 -21.49 5.55
C THR A 859 -16.75 -20.49 4.41
N PRO A 860 -15.67 -19.95 3.84
CA PRO A 860 -15.76 -18.97 2.77
C PRO A 860 -16.39 -19.55 1.50
N ARG A 861 -16.70 -18.67 0.54
CA ARG A 861 -17.06 -19.06 -0.83
C ARG A 861 -15.83 -19.61 -1.57
N TYR A 862 -14.71 -18.90 -1.44
CA TYR A 862 -13.37 -19.29 -1.86
C TYR A 862 -12.36 -18.67 -0.88
N GLU A 863 -11.42 -19.45 -0.37
CA GLU A 863 -10.46 -19.02 0.65
C GLU A 863 -9.27 -18.22 0.09
N PHE A 864 -8.61 -17.45 0.94
CA PHE A 864 -7.31 -16.84 0.63
C PHE A 864 -6.31 -17.86 0.07
N GLY A 865 -5.63 -17.49 -1.01
CA GLY A 865 -4.70 -18.34 -1.73
C GLY A 865 -5.33 -19.34 -2.70
N PHE A 866 -6.67 -19.40 -2.83
CA PHE A 866 -7.35 -20.34 -3.73
C PHE A 866 -7.23 -19.96 -5.23
N GLY A 867 -7.16 -20.97 -6.09
CA GLY A 867 -7.33 -20.85 -7.54
C GLY A 867 -7.08 -22.19 -8.25
N LEU A 868 -7.84 -22.47 -9.30
CA LEU A 868 -7.73 -23.67 -10.12
C LEU A 868 -6.75 -23.47 -11.29
N SER A 869 -6.17 -24.57 -11.79
CA SER A 869 -5.31 -24.63 -12.99
C SER A 869 -5.94 -25.51 -14.07
N TYR A 870 -5.44 -25.41 -15.31
CA TYR A 870 -5.76 -26.35 -16.40
C TYR A 870 -4.92 -27.63 -16.36
N THR A 871 -4.01 -27.77 -15.38
CA THR A 871 -3.33 -29.01 -15.02
C THR A 871 -3.54 -29.33 -13.53
N THR A 872 -2.99 -30.45 -13.05
CA THR A 872 -3.03 -30.85 -11.64
C THR A 872 -1.62 -30.97 -11.07
N PHE A 873 -1.47 -30.68 -9.79
CA PHE A 873 -0.19 -30.78 -9.08
C PHE A 873 -0.33 -31.57 -7.79
N ASP A 874 0.60 -32.50 -7.56
CA ASP A 874 0.71 -33.29 -6.34
C ASP A 874 1.87 -32.76 -5.51
N LEU A 875 1.62 -32.44 -4.24
CA LEU A 875 2.63 -32.01 -3.27
C LEU A 875 3.03 -33.21 -2.39
N SER A 876 4.32 -33.35 -2.17
CA SER A 876 4.95 -34.50 -1.49
C SER A 876 6.24 -34.09 -0.77
N ASP A 877 6.80 -35.01 0.01
CA ASP A 877 8.15 -34.91 0.59
C ASP A 877 8.45 -33.57 1.32
N LEU A 878 7.48 -33.04 2.09
CA LEU A 878 7.70 -31.93 3.02
C LEU A 878 8.69 -32.36 4.12
N ASN A 879 9.85 -31.72 4.13
CA ASN A 879 10.89 -31.90 5.14
C ASN A 879 11.30 -30.54 5.72
N ILE A 880 11.78 -30.53 6.96
CA ILE A 880 12.33 -29.35 7.63
C ILE A 880 13.73 -29.65 8.19
N HIS A 881 14.60 -28.65 8.18
CA HIS A 881 15.94 -28.71 8.75
C HIS A 881 16.20 -27.48 9.64
N PRO A 882 16.29 -27.64 10.96
CA PRO A 882 16.66 -26.55 11.88
C PRO A 882 18.07 -26.04 11.62
N LEU A 883 18.21 -24.72 11.55
CA LEU A 883 19.47 -24.02 11.25
C LEU A 883 20.08 -23.35 12.49
N GLN A 884 19.27 -23.00 13.48
CA GLN A 884 19.67 -22.26 14.69
C GLN A 884 18.90 -22.75 15.92
N GLU A 885 19.45 -22.55 17.13
CA GLU A 885 18.77 -22.87 18.39
C GLU A 885 17.68 -21.84 18.76
N LYS A 886 16.54 -22.31 19.28
CA LYS A 886 15.42 -21.45 19.70
C LYS A 886 15.80 -20.61 20.94
N SER A 887 15.99 -19.30 20.79
CA SER A 887 16.12 -18.33 21.90
C SER A 887 14.86 -17.47 22.03
N ARG A 888 14.41 -17.16 23.27
CA ARG A 888 13.15 -16.42 23.51
C ARG A 888 13.13 -15.03 22.87
N LEU A 889 14.25 -14.31 22.97
CA LEU A 889 14.45 -12.99 22.36
C LEU A 889 15.46 -13.11 21.21
N PRO A 890 15.43 -12.17 20.24
CA PRO A 890 16.54 -11.97 19.31
C PRO A 890 17.85 -11.73 20.08
N HIS A 891 18.98 -11.99 19.42
CA HIS A 891 20.26 -11.51 19.93
C HIS A 891 20.27 -9.96 19.93
N PRO A 892 20.86 -9.29 20.93
CA PRO A 892 21.02 -7.84 20.90
C PRO A 892 21.77 -7.44 19.63
N SER A 893 21.26 -6.42 18.93
CA SER A 893 21.97 -5.81 17.82
C SER A 893 23.35 -5.35 18.27
N GLN A 894 24.40 -5.71 17.51
CA GLN A 894 25.72 -5.16 17.78
C GLN A 894 25.64 -3.65 17.55
N LYS A 895 26.14 -2.85 18.50
CA LYS A 895 26.13 -1.39 18.34
C LYS A 895 26.96 -1.05 17.10
N SER A 896 26.33 -0.38 16.14
CA SER A 896 27.03 0.08 14.93
C SER A 896 28.20 0.98 15.33
N ASP A 897 29.36 0.75 14.69
CA ASP A 897 30.50 1.69 14.74
C ASP A 897 30.23 2.95 13.91
N ILE A 898 29.09 3.01 13.22
CA ILE A 898 28.61 4.15 12.43
C ILE A 898 27.63 4.95 13.31
N GLU A 899 28.10 6.09 13.80
CA GLU A 899 27.26 7.10 14.47
C GLU A 899 26.65 8.06 13.41
N PRO A 900 25.48 8.67 13.67
CA PRO A 900 24.89 9.71 12.80
C PRO A 900 25.82 10.91 12.53
N PRO A 901 25.58 11.67 11.45
CA PRO A 901 26.25 12.96 11.25
C PRO A 901 25.96 13.94 12.39
N THR A 902 26.96 14.73 12.77
CA THR A 902 26.87 15.73 13.85
C THR A 902 26.71 17.13 13.27
N TYR A 903 25.48 17.64 13.22
CA TYR A 903 25.17 18.95 12.66
C TYR A 903 25.55 20.12 13.59
N ASP A 904 25.77 21.29 13.00
CA ASP A 904 25.97 22.55 13.74
C ASP A 904 24.62 23.16 14.18
N ASP A 905 24.61 23.81 15.35
CA ASP A 905 23.46 24.57 15.89
C ASP A 905 23.53 26.07 15.50
N ARG A 906 24.46 26.46 14.61
CA ARG A 906 24.42 27.78 13.95
C ARG A 906 23.08 27.99 13.25
N HIS A 907 22.48 29.15 13.50
CA HIS A 907 21.38 29.69 12.71
C HIS A 907 21.92 30.90 11.94
N ASP A 908 21.30 31.22 10.81
CA ASP A 908 21.50 32.51 10.15
C ASP A 908 20.86 33.64 10.98
N ILE A 909 21.16 34.90 10.64
CA ILE A 909 20.44 36.03 11.24
C ILE A 909 19.07 36.22 10.56
N PRO A 910 18.01 36.63 11.28
CA PRO A 910 16.68 36.80 10.71
C PRO A 910 16.64 37.71 9.48
N GLU A 911 17.52 38.70 9.40
CA GLU A 911 17.63 39.63 8.27
C GLU A 911 18.09 38.98 6.96
N ASP A 912 18.92 37.91 7.04
CA ASP A 912 19.39 37.17 5.86
C ASP A 912 18.32 36.18 5.33
N CYS A 913 17.32 35.87 6.16
CA CYS A 913 16.18 35.02 5.80
C CYS A 913 15.00 35.81 5.16
N LEU A 914 15.11 37.13 5.04
CA LEU A 914 14.07 37.99 4.47
C LEU A 914 13.96 37.85 2.94
N MET A 915 12.74 37.99 2.42
CA MET A 915 12.46 38.00 0.98
C MET A 915 13.34 39.05 0.25
N PRO A 916 14.12 38.67 -0.78
CA PRO A 916 15.04 39.61 -1.44
C PRO A 916 14.30 40.78 -2.10
N LYS A 917 14.82 42.00 -1.93
CA LYS A 917 14.09 43.25 -2.24
C LYS A 917 13.71 43.47 -3.70
N ASP A 918 14.45 42.84 -4.62
CA ASP A 918 14.18 42.87 -6.07
C ASP A 918 13.51 41.58 -6.60
N PHE A 919 13.13 40.66 -5.70
CA PHE A 919 12.43 39.42 -6.03
C PHE A 919 10.97 39.70 -6.45
N LYS A 920 10.42 38.82 -7.28
CA LYS A 920 9.03 38.86 -7.73
C LYS A 920 8.33 37.57 -7.31
N PRO A 921 7.69 37.53 -6.13
CA PRO A 921 6.96 36.34 -5.72
C PRO A 921 5.75 36.11 -6.65
N LEU A 922 5.57 34.86 -7.06
CA LEU A 922 4.33 34.37 -7.65
C LEU A 922 3.29 34.16 -6.55
N SER A 923 2.09 34.72 -6.70
CA SER A 923 0.98 34.46 -5.78
C SER A 923 0.73 32.95 -5.64
N LYS A 924 0.52 32.48 -4.40
CA LYS A 924 0.35 31.06 -4.01
C LYS A 924 1.58 30.16 -4.11
N TYR A 925 2.74 30.67 -4.56
CA TYR A 925 3.97 29.89 -4.49
C TYR A 925 4.50 29.92 -3.05
N ILE A 926 4.84 28.75 -2.52
CA ILE A 926 5.29 28.60 -1.14
C ILE A 926 6.80 28.74 -1.11
N TYR A 927 7.26 29.85 -0.53
CA TYR A 927 8.67 30.19 -0.40
C TYR A 927 9.18 30.02 1.03
N PRO A 928 10.46 29.71 1.25
CA PRO A 928 11.05 29.65 2.59
C PRO A 928 11.33 31.02 3.24
N TYR A 929 11.29 32.12 2.46
CA TYR A 929 11.65 33.47 2.92
C TYR A 929 10.63 34.12 3.84
N LEU A 930 11.11 34.89 4.82
CA LEU A 930 10.29 35.69 5.73
C LEU A 930 9.92 37.06 5.12
N LEU A 931 8.73 37.58 5.47
CA LEU A 931 8.35 38.97 5.15
C LEU A 931 8.84 40.00 6.17
N THR A 932 8.94 39.61 7.44
CA THR A 932 9.50 40.42 8.54
C THR A 932 10.28 39.53 9.50
N THR A 933 11.04 40.13 10.41
CA THR A 933 11.76 39.41 11.48
C THR A 933 10.88 39.13 12.70
N ASP A 934 9.58 39.45 12.65
CA ASP A 934 8.66 39.23 13.77
C ASP A 934 8.47 37.72 14.02
N GLY A 935 8.31 37.31 15.27
CA GLY A 935 8.19 35.89 15.64
C GLY A 935 9.49 35.05 15.57
N THR A 936 10.61 35.64 15.12
CA THR A 936 11.94 34.98 15.12
C THR A 936 12.68 35.08 16.46
N GLU A 937 12.16 35.84 17.43
CA GLU A 937 12.76 35.99 18.76
C GLU A 937 12.70 34.69 19.57
N LYS A 938 13.84 34.25 20.15
CA LYS A 938 13.93 33.01 20.94
C LYS A 938 13.06 33.09 22.20
N GLY A 939 11.95 32.34 22.20
CA GLY A 939 10.90 32.39 23.21
C GLY A 939 10.77 31.12 24.05
N LYS A 940 9.61 30.98 24.72
CA LYS A 940 9.13 29.70 25.25
C LYS A 940 8.08 29.15 24.30
N TYR A 941 8.24 27.90 23.88
CA TYR A 941 7.29 27.20 23.04
C TYR A 941 6.53 26.12 23.85
N PRO A 942 5.21 25.93 23.65
CA PRO A 942 4.43 24.86 24.30
C PRO A 942 4.66 23.52 23.59
N TYR A 943 5.75 22.83 23.94
CA TYR A 943 6.09 21.55 23.33
C TYR A 943 5.05 20.44 23.63
N PRO A 944 4.83 19.49 22.69
CA PRO A 944 3.88 18.38 22.88
C PRO A 944 4.15 17.52 24.12
N GLU A 945 3.10 16.88 24.65
CA GLU A 945 3.21 16.10 25.90
C GLU A 945 4.30 15.03 25.79
N GLY A 946 5.24 15.02 26.74
CA GLY A 946 6.35 14.08 26.73
C GLY A 946 7.55 14.41 25.83
N TYR A 947 7.59 15.57 25.16
CA TYR A 947 8.79 16.02 24.42
C TYR A 947 10.08 16.02 25.28
N ASP A 948 9.99 16.48 26.53
CA ASP A 948 11.10 16.45 27.49
C ASP A 948 11.57 15.03 27.88
N LYS A 949 10.77 13.99 27.59
CA LYS A 949 11.04 12.59 27.98
C LYS A 949 11.86 11.90 26.89
N LYS A 950 13.16 12.23 26.79
CA LYS A 950 14.09 11.56 25.86
C LYS A 950 14.02 10.03 26.01
N GLN A 951 13.52 9.36 24.98
CA GLN A 951 13.37 7.91 24.95
C GLN A 951 14.73 7.20 24.81
N LYS A 952 14.72 5.88 25.02
CA LYS A 952 15.85 5.00 24.68
C LYS A 952 15.54 4.29 23.36
N PRO A 953 16.54 4.01 22.51
CA PRO A 953 16.34 3.20 21.32
C PRO A 953 15.72 1.83 21.62
N SER A 954 14.83 1.37 20.75
CA SER A 954 14.09 0.11 20.86
C SER A 954 15.03 -1.09 20.81
N GLU A 955 14.89 -2.02 21.77
CA GLU A 955 15.62 -3.29 21.78
C GLU A 955 15.17 -4.22 20.63
N ALA A 956 14.07 -3.90 19.95
CA ALA A 956 13.61 -4.58 18.74
C ALA A 956 14.23 -4.01 17.46
N GLY A 957 15.01 -2.92 17.54
CA GLY A 957 15.66 -2.24 16.42
C GLY A 957 17.19 -2.40 16.34
N GLY A 958 17.84 -1.41 15.71
CA GLY A 958 19.28 -1.42 15.43
C GLY A 958 19.65 -2.04 14.07
N GLY A 959 18.74 -2.00 13.10
CA GLY A 959 18.99 -2.37 11.70
C GLY A 959 17.79 -2.03 10.79
N PRO A 960 17.98 -1.92 9.46
CA PRO A 960 16.88 -1.70 8.53
C PRO A 960 15.80 -2.81 8.60
N GLY A 961 14.57 -2.40 8.88
CA GLY A 961 13.41 -3.26 9.10
C GLY A 961 13.33 -3.91 10.50
N GLY A 962 14.26 -3.59 11.41
CA GLY A 962 14.32 -4.16 12.76
C GLY A 962 15.69 -4.76 13.11
N ASN A 963 15.80 -5.27 14.33
CA ASN A 963 16.98 -5.96 14.85
C ASN A 963 17.44 -7.07 13.87
N PRO A 964 18.72 -7.08 13.42
CA PRO A 964 19.21 -8.05 12.44
C PRO A 964 18.97 -9.53 12.78
N SER A 965 18.89 -9.88 14.06
CA SER A 965 18.63 -11.25 14.52
C SER A 965 17.22 -11.75 14.18
N LEU A 966 16.25 -10.84 13.94
CA LEU A 966 14.91 -11.18 13.41
C LEU A 966 14.98 -11.85 12.04
N TRP A 967 16.03 -11.56 11.27
CA TRP A 967 16.22 -12.00 9.89
C TRP A 967 17.05 -13.28 9.74
N GLU A 968 17.54 -13.84 10.85
CA GLU A 968 18.21 -15.14 10.89
C GLU A 968 17.27 -16.25 10.39
N ALA A 969 17.72 -17.07 9.44
CA ALA A 969 16.98 -18.26 9.03
C ALA A 969 17.04 -19.32 10.14
N MET A 970 15.88 -19.67 10.71
CA MET A 970 15.74 -20.65 11.79
C MET A 970 15.45 -22.05 11.25
N LEU A 971 14.72 -22.13 10.13
CA LEU A 971 14.36 -23.36 9.43
C LEU A 971 14.65 -23.21 7.94
N GLU A 972 15.22 -24.26 7.34
CA GLU A 972 15.00 -24.58 5.93
C GLU A 972 13.80 -25.54 5.82
N VAL A 973 12.97 -25.34 4.79
CA VAL A 973 11.75 -26.10 4.49
C VAL A 973 11.80 -26.52 3.03
N SER A 974 11.82 -27.82 2.74
CA SER A 974 11.82 -28.35 1.37
C SER A 974 10.52 -29.06 1.05
N VAL A 975 9.88 -28.76 -0.09
CA VAL A 975 8.65 -29.42 -0.56
C VAL A 975 8.83 -29.85 -2.01
N LYS A 976 8.38 -31.06 -2.36
CA LYS A 976 8.42 -31.57 -3.73
C LYS A 976 7.05 -31.48 -4.39
N ILE A 977 7.01 -30.82 -5.53
CA ILE A 977 5.81 -30.66 -6.36
C ILE A 977 6.00 -31.47 -7.64
N THR A 978 4.94 -32.14 -8.10
CA THR A 978 4.91 -32.83 -9.39
C THR A 978 3.68 -32.38 -10.17
N ASN A 979 3.85 -31.98 -11.43
CA ASN A 979 2.72 -31.74 -12.33
C ASN A 979 2.19 -33.09 -12.82
N THR A 980 1.05 -33.52 -12.27
CA THR A 980 0.42 -34.81 -12.55
C THR A 980 -0.60 -34.76 -13.69
N GLY A 981 -0.90 -33.56 -14.19
CA GLY A 981 -1.86 -33.35 -15.27
C GLY A 981 -1.24 -33.37 -16.69
N PRO A 982 -2.06 -33.11 -17.72
CA PRO A 982 -1.71 -33.41 -19.12
C PRO A 982 -0.94 -32.30 -19.84
N ARG A 983 -0.64 -31.16 -19.19
CA ARG A 983 -0.04 -29.98 -19.83
C ARG A 983 0.90 -29.23 -18.88
N ALA A 984 1.77 -28.39 -19.44
CA ALA A 984 2.52 -27.42 -18.66
C ALA A 984 1.59 -26.42 -17.95
N GLY A 985 2.02 -25.96 -16.77
CA GLY A 985 1.30 -25.00 -15.94
C GLY A 985 2.19 -24.31 -14.89
N LYS A 986 1.58 -23.59 -13.95
CA LYS A 986 2.28 -22.99 -12.80
C LYS A 986 1.51 -23.23 -11.49
N GLU A 987 2.25 -23.64 -10.45
CA GLU A 987 1.71 -23.89 -9.10
C GLU A 987 2.30 -22.88 -8.11
N VAL A 988 1.48 -22.46 -7.14
CA VAL A 988 1.88 -21.57 -6.03
C VAL A 988 1.92 -22.41 -4.76
N ILE A 989 3.12 -22.61 -4.21
CA ILE A 989 3.31 -23.34 -2.95
C ILE A 989 3.25 -22.32 -1.82
N GLN A 990 2.38 -22.57 -0.84
CA GLN A 990 2.13 -21.66 0.27
C GLN A 990 2.53 -22.35 1.58
N LEU A 991 3.41 -21.71 2.36
CA LEU A 991 3.82 -22.15 3.69
C LEU A 991 3.10 -21.36 4.78
N TYR A 992 2.38 -22.07 5.64
CA TYR A 992 1.68 -21.51 6.79
C TYR A 992 2.25 -22.05 8.10
N VAL A 993 2.25 -21.23 9.14
CA VAL A 993 2.68 -21.60 10.50
C VAL A 993 1.49 -21.52 11.46
N SER A 994 1.26 -22.59 12.23
CA SER A 994 0.53 -22.50 13.50
C SER A 994 1.53 -22.44 14.65
N PHE A 995 1.33 -21.48 15.55
CA PHE A 995 2.13 -21.33 16.77
C PHE A 995 1.79 -22.41 17.82
N PRO A 996 2.65 -22.63 18.83
CA PRO A 996 2.37 -23.58 19.91
C PRO A 996 1.11 -23.24 20.72
N GLU A 997 0.39 -24.27 21.14
CA GLU A 997 -0.76 -24.13 22.05
C GLU A 997 -0.30 -23.76 23.47
N ARG A 998 -1.02 -22.85 24.14
CA ARG A 998 -0.79 -22.42 25.54
C ARG A 998 0.57 -21.75 25.81
N VAL A 999 1.05 -20.93 24.87
CA VAL A 999 2.15 -19.97 25.15
C VAL A 999 1.68 -18.96 26.20
N VAL A 1000 2.48 -18.72 27.23
CA VAL A 1000 2.11 -17.85 28.36
C VAL A 1000 3.21 -16.84 28.70
N GLU A 1001 2.81 -15.61 29.04
CA GLU A 1001 3.72 -14.59 29.56
C GLU A 1001 3.49 -14.25 31.03
N HIS A 1002 4.57 -14.25 31.81
CA HIS A 1002 4.57 -13.89 33.23
C HIS A 1002 4.39 -12.38 33.44
N ARG A 1003 3.39 -11.97 34.23
CA ARG A 1003 3.07 -10.55 34.47
C ARG A 1003 3.92 -10.00 35.64
N GLY A 1004 5.24 -9.92 35.43
CA GLY A 1004 6.22 -9.51 36.44
C GLY A 1004 6.23 -10.44 37.66
N MET A 1005 6.22 -9.88 38.87
CA MET A 1005 6.12 -10.65 40.13
C MET A 1005 4.70 -11.23 40.39
N SER A 1006 3.75 -11.12 39.45
CA SER A 1006 2.43 -11.70 39.60
C SER A 1006 2.41 -13.19 39.22
N LEU A 1007 1.73 -14.00 40.04
CA LEU A 1007 1.40 -15.40 39.71
C LEU A 1007 0.37 -15.54 38.57
N LYS A 1008 -0.19 -14.43 38.05
CA LYS A 1008 -1.04 -14.46 36.86
C LYS A 1008 -0.20 -14.59 35.59
N GLN A 1009 -0.25 -15.78 35.00
CA GLN A 1009 0.07 -16.00 33.59
C GLN A 1009 -1.02 -15.38 32.72
N GLU A 1010 -0.65 -14.85 31.57
CA GLU A 1010 -1.56 -14.44 30.49
C GLU A 1010 -1.24 -15.30 29.28
N GLU A 1011 -2.25 -15.97 28.72
CA GLU A 1011 -2.12 -16.83 27.55
C GLU A 1011 -2.15 -15.98 26.28
N ILE A 1012 -1.23 -16.26 25.35
CA ILE A 1012 -1.10 -15.51 24.10
C ILE A 1012 -1.98 -16.18 23.04
N ASP A 1013 -3.01 -15.47 22.61
CA ASP A 1013 -3.92 -15.89 21.53
C ASP A 1013 -3.22 -15.79 20.15
N PHE A 1014 -3.60 -16.64 19.19
CA PHE A 1014 -2.98 -16.68 17.86
C PHE A 1014 -4.00 -17.03 16.77
N PRO A 1015 -3.84 -16.49 15.54
CA PRO A 1015 -4.49 -17.04 14.36
C PRO A 1015 -4.15 -18.53 14.20
N VAL A 1016 -5.16 -19.33 13.83
CA VAL A 1016 -5.06 -20.79 13.67
C VAL A 1016 -3.89 -21.19 12.76
N ARG A 1017 -3.65 -20.38 11.73
CA ARG A 1017 -2.44 -20.40 10.89
C ARG A 1017 -2.20 -19.00 10.33
N VAL A 1018 -0.95 -18.69 9.99
CA VAL A 1018 -0.57 -17.48 9.24
C VAL A 1018 0.36 -17.81 8.09
N LEU A 1019 0.22 -17.13 6.96
CA LEU A 1019 1.18 -17.23 5.85
C LEU A 1019 2.55 -16.75 6.34
N ARG A 1020 3.62 -17.40 5.88
CA ARG A 1020 5.01 -17.01 6.15
C ARG A 1020 5.96 -17.09 4.96
N ASN A 1021 5.70 -17.97 3.98
CA ASN A 1021 6.47 -17.96 2.75
C ASN A 1021 5.64 -18.51 1.57
N PHE A 1022 6.02 -18.14 0.35
CA PHE A 1022 5.45 -18.70 -0.86
C PHE A 1022 6.45 -18.62 -2.03
N ASP A 1023 6.25 -19.50 -3.01
CA ASP A 1023 6.98 -19.50 -4.28
C ASP A 1023 6.09 -20.02 -5.42
N LYS A 1024 6.36 -19.62 -6.67
CA LYS A 1024 5.56 -19.98 -7.85
C LYS A 1024 6.41 -20.66 -8.91
N ILE A 1025 6.18 -21.96 -9.10
CA ILE A 1025 7.00 -22.82 -9.95
C ILE A 1025 6.26 -23.18 -11.23
N SER A 1026 6.95 -23.09 -12.36
CA SER A 1026 6.48 -23.67 -13.63
C SER A 1026 7.00 -25.10 -13.79
N LEU A 1027 6.11 -26.00 -14.22
CA LEU A 1027 6.39 -27.41 -14.44
C LEU A 1027 5.79 -27.90 -15.76
N GLU A 1028 6.60 -28.61 -16.54
CA GLU A 1028 6.12 -29.41 -17.67
C GLU A 1028 5.27 -30.60 -17.22
N ALA A 1029 4.47 -31.18 -18.13
CA ALA A 1029 3.62 -32.32 -17.81
C ALA A 1029 4.46 -33.54 -17.36
N GLY A 1030 4.22 -34.03 -16.14
CA GLY A 1030 5.01 -35.11 -15.52
C GLY A 1030 6.33 -34.67 -14.88
N GLU A 1031 6.67 -33.38 -14.87
CA GLU A 1031 7.88 -32.86 -14.22
C GLU A 1031 7.71 -32.77 -12.69
N SER A 1032 8.76 -33.14 -11.95
CA SER A 1032 8.89 -32.89 -10.50
C SER A 1032 10.01 -31.89 -10.21
N LYS A 1033 9.79 -30.96 -9.28
CA LYS A 1033 10.84 -30.11 -8.68
C LYS A 1033 10.72 -30.11 -7.16
N THR A 1034 11.84 -29.94 -6.47
CA THR A 1034 11.86 -29.63 -5.03
C THR A 1034 12.12 -28.13 -4.88
N VAL A 1035 11.30 -27.47 -4.06
CA VAL A 1035 11.41 -26.06 -3.69
C VAL A 1035 11.93 -25.97 -2.27
N ASN A 1036 12.96 -25.17 -2.06
CA ASN A 1036 13.47 -24.85 -0.74
C ASN A 1036 13.07 -23.41 -0.39
N MET A 1037 12.44 -23.25 0.78
CA MET A 1037 12.06 -21.97 1.39
C MET A 1037 12.64 -21.91 2.80
N THR A 1038 12.80 -20.71 3.34
CA THR A 1038 13.24 -20.51 4.74
C THR A 1038 12.12 -19.91 5.59
N LEU A 1039 12.16 -20.17 6.89
CA LEU A 1039 11.44 -19.40 7.90
C LEU A 1039 12.46 -18.73 8.82
N SER A 1040 12.35 -17.41 8.95
CA SER A 1040 13.19 -16.57 9.79
C SER A 1040 12.80 -16.64 11.28
N ARG A 1041 13.56 -15.97 12.14
CA ARG A 1041 13.16 -15.73 13.53
C ARG A 1041 11.85 -14.96 13.60
N LYS A 1042 11.71 -13.87 12.83
CA LYS A 1042 10.49 -13.05 12.73
C LYS A 1042 9.26 -13.89 12.37
N ASP A 1043 9.40 -14.81 11.42
CA ASP A 1043 8.31 -15.70 10.98
C ASP A 1043 7.79 -16.62 12.10
N LEU A 1044 8.65 -16.95 13.06
CA LEU A 1044 8.37 -17.82 14.20
C LEU A 1044 8.22 -17.05 15.52
N SER A 1045 8.10 -15.72 15.45
CA SER A 1045 7.90 -14.82 16.60
C SER A 1045 6.55 -14.12 16.59
N TYR A 1046 6.17 -13.61 17.75
CA TYR A 1046 5.05 -12.70 17.97
C TYR A 1046 5.54 -11.43 18.68
N TRP A 1047 4.82 -10.33 18.58
CA TRP A 1047 5.14 -9.10 19.28
C TRP A 1047 4.67 -9.15 20.73
N SER A 1048 5.61 -9.20 21.68
CA SER A 1048 5.27 -9.04 23.10
C SER A 1048 5.24 -7.56 23.44
N VAL A 1049 4.03 -7.01 23.56
CA VAL A 1049 3.79 -5.63 24.04
C VAL A 1049 4.43 -5.35 25.41
N ARG A 1050 4.73 -6.40 26.19
CA ARG A 1050 5.38 -6.32 27.50
C ARG A 1050 6.91 -6.30 27.43
N ALA A 1051 7.48 -6.96 26.43
CA ALA A 1051 8.91 -6.91 26.16
C ALA A 1051 9.28 -5.70 25.27
N GLN A 1052 8.30 -5.12 24.55
CA GLN A 1052 8.53 -4.21 23.41
C GLN A 1052 9.55 -4.84 22.45
N ASN A 1053 9.35 -6.12 22.14
CA ASN A 1053 10.24 -6.91 21.29
C ASN A 1053 9.53 -8.15 20.75
N TRP A 1054 10.08 -8.71 19.68
CA TRP A 1054 9.66 -9.99 19.10
C TRP A 1054 10.10 -11.15 20.00
N VAL A 1055 9.15 -12.03 20.32
CA VAL A 1055 9.34 -13.20 21.19
C VAL A 1055 9.11 -14.47 20.39
N LEU A 1056 10.09 -15.37 20.38
CA LEU A 1056 9.99 -16.71 19.80
C LEU A 1056 9.62 -17.72 20.89
N PRO A 1057 8.49 -18.45 20.77
CA PRO A 1057 8.16 -19.57 21.64
C PRO A 1057 9.25 -20.66 21.64
N THR A 1058 9.97 -20.79 22.76
CA THR A 1058 11.01 -21.83 22.95
C THR A 1058 10.46 -23.16 23.45
N GLU A 1059 9.21 -23.20 23.91
CA GLU A 1059 8.52 -24.39 24.40
C GLU A 1059 7.26 -24.68 23.56
N GLY A 1060 6.83 -25.94 23.57
CA GLY A 1060 5.72 -26.43 22.75
C GLY A 1060 6.15 -26.77 21.32
N THR A 1061 5.17 -26.86 20.42
CA THR A 1061 5.33 -27.41 19.07
C THR A 1061 4.63 -26.52 18.05
N PHE A 1062 5.40 -25.99 17.09
CA PHE A 1062 4.87 -25.33 15.90
C PHE A 1062 4.38 -26.40 14.91
N LYS A 1063 3.37 -26.05 14.10
CA LYS A 1063 2.91 -26.88 12.98
C LYS A 1063 3.19 -26.12 11.70
N ILE A 1064 4.10 -26.64 10.88
CA ILE A 1064 4.51 -26.07 9.59
C ILE A 1064 3.71 -26.78 8.49
N TRP A 1065 2.86 -26.04 7.80
CA TRP A 1065 1.95 -26.55 6.77
C TRP A 1065 2.45 -26.16 5.37
N ALA A 1066 2.26 -27.04 4.39
CA ALA A 1066 2.48 -26.73 2.98
C ALA A 1066 1.27 -27.16 2.12
N GLY A 1067 0.89 -26.29 1.17
CA GLY A 1067 -0.27 -26.53 0.31
C GLY A 1067 -0.46 -25.50 -0.80
N ARG A 1068 -1.70 -25.44 -1.31
CA ARG A 1068 -2.10 -24.68 -2.51
C ARG A 1068 -3.09 -23.54 -2.23
N SER A 1069 -3.63 -23.48 -1.01
CA SER A 1069 -4.45 -22.39 -0.46
C SER A 1069 -4.36 -22.40 1.08
N SER A 1070 -4.98 -21.42 1.76
CA SER A 1070 -5.11 -21.41 3.22
C SER A 1070 -5.91 -22.57 3.83
N ARG A 1071 -6.71 -23.31 3.03
CA ARG A 1071 -7.51 -24.46 3.48
C ARG A 1071 -7.08 -25.80 2.85
N ASP A 1072 -6.47 -25.78 1.67
CA ASP A 1072 -5.89 -26.96 1.01
C ASP A 1072 -4.42 -27.13 1.39
N LEU A 1073 -4.20 -27.64 2.61
CA LEU A 1073 -2.90 -27.85 3.25
C LEU A 1073 -2.66 -29.34 3.52
N PRO A 1074 -2.36 -30.16 2.49
CA PRO A 1074 -2.26 -31.62 2.61
C PRO A 1074 -1.01 -32.10 3.36
N LEU A 1075 0.02 -31.26 3.52
CA LEU A 1075 1.27 -31.60 4.19
C LEU A 1075 1.45 -30.78 5.47
N MET A 1076 1.89 -31.44 6.55
CA MET A 1076 2.19 -30.81 7.84
C MET A 1076 3.35 -31.54 8.54
N VAL A 1077 4.27 -30.78 9.15
CA VAL A 1077 5.33 -31.28 10.03
C VAL A 1077 5.45 -30.44 11.31
N GLU A 1078 5.94 -31.06 12.38
CA GLU A 1078 6.03 -30.46 13.72
C GLU A 1078 7.47 -29.98 14.04
N TYR A 1079 7.61 -28.81 14.70
CA TYR A 1079 8.89 -28.18 15.06
C TYR A 1079 8.96 -27.64 16.49
#